data_AF-A0A9W4G288-F1
#
_entry.id   AF-A0A9W4G288-F1
#
_cell.length_a   1.000
_cell.length_b   1.000
_cell.length_c   1.000
_cell.angle_alpha   90.00
_cell.angle_beta   90.00
_cell.angle_gamma   90.00
#
_symmetry.space_group_name_H-M   'P 1'
#
loop_
_entity.id
_entity.type
_entity.pdbx_description
1 polymer ?
#
loop_
_entity_poly.entity_id
_entity_poly.type
_entity_poly.pdbx_seq_one_letter_code
_entity_poly.pdbx_strand_id
1 'polypeptide(L)'
;MTFTLQILHTSDQEAGVEALEDILPFSSVINGLRSQFPEQTLALTSGDLYIPGPFFFASSDPALSDVIGKPGAGRADIETNNGLFFDAATFGSHEFDLGTGLLASLIPADPVIEGVYNYPGSKFPFLSANLDFSTDSNLAKFVVPDGQPPQPNSIAKSTVIDVQGQPIGIVGATTPLLGSLSSPGNIGISPSDPNDIEALAATIQPSIDALTAQGINKIVLLSHLRDLNIDQELASGLRDVDVIVAGGSNDILADATDRLRVGDTADGLYPILTTSATGQPVAIVNTKGNYKYVGRLVADFDDNGVLIPSSIDPKISGAFATDETGVIETGNVPPNEELSVGLAAGQLSIVPKDGNTFGRSEVFLNGDTSDVRTQETNLGNLGADANLFAARQVDPSVAISIKNGGSIRYSIGAISSEGEKIPPIANPIAGKEAGQVSQLDIENVMRFNNELTVLTLTASQLQQVIEHGLAKTAAGATPGQFPQVGGMAFSFDASLPVGQRLRALSLRDESGSVTDIVVENGQLVGDPNRSFRTVTLKFLADGGDGYPFPDFAATSNPVSLAAAGSDSTFNTPGREQKAVADYLAAIGLFNEADVPAAEDERIQNLTVRSDTALASEFFNLNDDDNVFTVASGLLAGRLGGLRSLDGNDIITGSAEADLINGNRNDDQISGLGGDDTVFGGAGNDVLNGDEGNDILFGDLGNDTLTGNSGSDTFVLRSGGGGDVVTDFENKVDVLGLPEGLTFAQLSITQGATGTLISFNQEVLVSLNGVASSLVTAESFKAIA
;
A
#
# COMPACT_ATOMS: atom_id res chain seq x y z
N MET A 1 49.75 -5.97 -28.78
CA MET A 1 49.11 -4.66 -29.02
C MET A 1 47.93 -4.58 -28.08
N THR A 2 47.65 -3.42 -27.49
CA THR A 2 46.43 -3.28 -26.68
C THR A 2 45.20 -3.17 -27.58
N PHE A 3 44.08 -3.71 -27.11
CA PHE A 3 42.78 -3.58 -27.76
C PHE A 3 41.89 -2.70 -26.89
N THR A 4 41.44 -1.57 -27.43
CA THR A 4 40.53 -0.65 -26.74
C THR A 4 39.09 -1.02 -27.04
N LEU A 5 38.27 -1.15 -26.00
CA LEU A 5 36.84 -1.43 -26.09
C LEU A 5 36.05 -0.34 -25.36
N GLN A 6 35.00 0.14 -26.01
CA GLN A 6 33.95 0.94 -25.38
C GLN A 6 32.73 0.07 -25.13
N ILE A 7 32.27 0.02 -23.88
CA ILE A 7 30.99 -0.57 -23.48
C ILE A 7 30.08 0.57 -23.06
N LEU A 8 29.01 0.77 -23.83
CA LEU A 8 27.87 1.59 -23.46
C LEU A 8 26.85 0.70 -22.78
N HIS A 9 26.34 1.08 -21.62
CA HIS A 9 25.46 0.22 -20.85
C HIS A 9 24.38 0.98 -20.08
N THR A 10 23.40 0.21 -19.63
CA THR A 10 22.24 0.65 -18.84
C THR A 10 21.57 -0.59 -18.24
N SER A 11 20.71 -0.39 -17.25
CA SER A 11 19.77 -1.38 -16.72
C SER A 11 18.46 -0.67 -16.37
N ASP A 12 17.45 -1.43 -15.94
CA ASP A 12 16.28 -0.91 -15.22
C ASP A 12 15.53 0.18 -16.01
N GLN A 13 15.30 -0.03 -17.31
CA GLN A 13 14.67 0.96 -18.17
C GLN A 13 13.22 1.26 -17.76
N GLU A 14 12.47 0.25 -17.29
CA GLU A 14 11.22 0.36 -16.55
C GLU A 14 10.30 1.55 -16.91
N ALA A 15 10.06 1.75 -18.22
CA ALA A 15 9.56 3.03 -18.73
C ALA A 15 8.30 3.55 -17.99
N GLY A 16 8.48 4.65 -17.25
CA GLY A 16 7.39 5.45 -16.68
C GLY A 16 6.91 6.57 -17.61
N VAL A 17 6.05 7.46 -17.10
CA VAL A 17 5.61 8.66 -17.85
C VAL A 17 6.79 9.59 -18.15
N GLU A 18 7.70 9.76 -17.18
CA GLU A 18 8.94 10.56 -17.33
C GLU A 18 9.84 10.05 -18.46
N ALA A 19 9.80 8.74 -18.76
CA ALA A 19 10.60 8.16 -19.84
C ALA A 19 10.30 8.80 -21.21
N LEU A 20 9.09 9.34 -21.42
CA LEU A 20 8.75 10.07 -22.66
C LEU A 20 9.61 11.31 -22.88
N GLU A 21 10.11 11.92 -21.81
CA GLU A 21 11.02 13.07 -21.87
C GLU A 21 12.48 12.61 -21.97
N ASP A 22 12.84 11.50 -21.33
CA ASP A 22 14.22 11.03 -21.19
C ASP A 22 14.72 10.14 -22.36
N ILE A 23 13.84 9.38 -23.04
CA ILE A 23 14.22 8.44 -24.12
C ILE A 23 14.95 9.14 -25.27
N LEU A 24 14.48 10.33 -25.70
CA LEU A 24 15.07 11.05 -26.83
C LEU A 24 16.48 11.59 -26.48
N PRO A 25 16.66 12.34 -25.38
CA PRO A 25 17.99 12.67 -24.88
C PRO A 25 18.90 11.46 -24.67
N PHE A 26 18.39 10.34 -24.12
CA PHE A 26 19.17 9.12 -23.94
C PHE A 26 19.71 8.60 -25.27
N SER A 27 18.86 8.55 -26.30
CA SER A 27 19.26 8.14 -27.65
C SER A 27 20.31 9.08 -28.27
N SER A 28 20.16 10.39 -28.06
CA SER A 28 21.15 11.37 -28.50
C SER A 28 22.50 11.18 -27.79
N VAL A 29 22.49 10.93 -26.48
CA VAL A 29 23.71 10.71 -25.69
C VAL A 29 24.41 9.43 -26.11
N ILE A 30 23.70 8.30 -26.18
CA ILE A 30 24.31 7.02 -26.59
C ILE A 30 24.88 7.10 -28.01
N ASN A 31 24.21 7.79 -28.93
CA ASN A 31 24.70 8.02 -30.29
C ASN A 31 25.95 8.91 -30.32
N GLY A 32 25.96 9.98 -29.52
CA GLY A 32 27.11 10.87 -29.35
C GLY A 32 28.34 10.11 -28.86
N LEU A 33 28.18 9.29 -27.82
CA LEU A 33 29.26 8.47 -27.28
C LEU A 33 29.72 7.39 -28.27
N ARG A 34 28.79 6.73 -28.96
CA ARG A 34 29.11 5.74 -30.01
C ARG A 34 29.93 6.37 -31.15
N SER A 35 29.61 7.61 -31.53
CA SER A 35 30.33 8.33 -32.61
C SER A 35 31.80 8.62 -32.31
N GLN A 36 32.19 8.63 -31.03
CA GLN A 36 33.58 8.84 -30.60
C GLN A 36 34.44 7.58 -30.77
N PHE A 37 33.82 6.39 -30.73
CA PHE A 37 34.46 5.07 -30.85
C PHE A 37 33.66 4.15 -31.81
N PRO A 38 33.42 4.56 -33.06
CA PRO A 38 32.39 3.96 -33.93
C PRO A 38 32.64 2.50 -34.30
N GLU A 39 33.90 2.07 -34.32
CA GLU A 39 34.28 0.70 -34.64
C GLU A 39 34.57 -0.16 -33.40
N GLN A 40 34.59 0.45 -32.21
CA GLN A 40 35.07 -0.14 -30.95
C GLN A 40 33.98 -0.18 -29.87
N THR A 41 32.71 0.02 -30.24
CA THR A 41 31.60 0.14 -29.28
C THR A 41 30.72 -1.10 -29.25
N LEU A 42 30.41 -1.57 -28.04
CA LEU A 42 29.30 -2.45 -27.71
C LEU A 42 28.25 -1.68 -26.92
N ALA A 43 26.97 -1.93 -27.16
CA ALA A 43 25.87 -1.42 -26.36
C ALA A 43 25.11 -2.58 -25.73
N LEU A 44 25.06 -2.62 -24.40
CA LEU A 44 24.51 -3.74 -23.64
C LEU A 44 23.49 -3.25 -22.62
N THR A 45 22.54 -4.11 -22.25
CA THR A 45 21.57 -3.80 -21.19
C THR A 45 21.40 -4.96 -20.21
N SER A 46 21.38 -4.64 -18.92
CA SER A 46 21.32 -5.62 -17.84
C SER A 46 19.91 -5.83 -17.29
N GLY A 47 18.89 -5.94 -18.14
CA GLY A 47 17.54 -6.41 -17.77
C GLY A 47 16.63 -5.34 -17.17
N ASP A 48 15.38 -5.74 -16.89
CA ASP A 48 14.26 -4.85 -16.54
C ASP A 48 14.01 -3.77 -17.61
N LEU A 49 13.94 -4.23 -18.86
CA LEU A 49 13.65 -3.43 -20.05
C LEU A 49 12.27 -2.78 -19.99
N TYR A 50 11.39 -3.38 -19.21
CA TYR A 50 10.04 -2.91 -18.95
C TYR A 50 9.58 -3.35 -17.56
N ILE A 51 8.60 -2.64 -17.04
CA ILE A 51 7.81 -3.03 -15.88
C ILE A 51 6.33 -2.91 -16.23
N PRO A 52 5.45 -3.83 -15.80
CA PRO A 52 4.02 -3.65 -16.01
C PRO A 52 3.54 -2.32 -15.43
N GLY A 53 3.08 -1.45 -16.33
CA GLY A 53 2.71 -0.08 -16.03
C GLY A 53 2.02 0.58 -17.22
N PRO A 54 1.70 1.87 -17.12
CA PRO A 54 0.95 2.58 -18.16
C PRO A 54 1.66 2.56 -19.52
N PHE A 55 2.99 2.75 -19.55
CA PHE A 55 3.76 2.68 -20.78
C PHE A 55 3.72 1.27 -21.38
N PHE A 56 3.97 0.26 -20.56
CA PHE A 56 3.87 -1.14 -20.96
C PHE A 56 2.50 -1.51 -21.54
N PHE A 57 1.41 -1.05 -20.92
CA PHE A 57 0.07 -1.33 -21.41
C PHE A 57 -0.39 -0.41 -22.55
N ALA A 58 0.29 0.73 -22.78
CA ALA A 58 -0.04 1.66 -23.86
C ALA A 58 -0.12 0.94 -25.21
N SER A 59 0.83 0.04 -25.48
CA SER A 59 0.87 -0.73 -26.73
C SER A 59 -0.23 -1.79 -26.86
N SER A 60 -1.12 -1.96 -25.86
CA SER A 60 -2.33 -2.79 -25.98
C SER A 60 -3.51 -2.05 -26.57
N ASP A 61 -3.43 -0.74 -26.73
CA ASP A 61 -4.52 0.08 -27.26
C ASP A 61 -4.77 -0.21 -28.75
N PRO A 62 -5.96 -0.68 -29.14
CA PRO A 62 -6.29 -0.94 -30.54
C PRO A 62 -6.13 0.28 -31.46
N ALA A 63 -6.25 1.50 -30.93
CA ALA A 63 -6.03 2.73 -31.68
C ALA A 63 -4.59 2.86 -32.22
N LEU A 64 -3.64 2.12 -31.63
CA LEU A 64 -2.24 2.13 -32.05
C LEU A 64 -1.93 1.12 -33.14
N SER A 65 -2.92 0.39 -33.67
CA SER A 65 -2.66 -0.69 -34.63
C SER A 65 -1.93 -0.22 -35.89
N ASP A 66 -2.14 1.03 -36.29
CA ASP A 66 -1.47 1.64 -37.44
C ASP A 66 0.02 2.00 -37.16
N VAL A 67 0.41 2.07 -35.89
CA VAL A 67 1.75 2.50 -35.44
C VAL A 67 2.61 1.31 -35.00
N ILE A 68 2.04 0.34 -34.30
CA ILE A 68 2.76 -0.82 -33.73
C ILE A 68 2.30 -2.17 -34.29
N GLY A 69 1.40 -2.16 -35.28
CA GLY A 69 0.86 -3.38 -35.88
C GLY A 69 -0.20 -4.01 -35.00
N LYS A 70 -0.01 -5.26 -34.57
CA LYS A 70 -0.97 -5.90 -33.67
C LYS A 70 -0.79 -5.35 -32.23
N PRO A 71 -1.87 -4.89 -31.56
CA PRO A 71 -1.79 -4.47 -30.17
C PRO A 71 -1.32 -5.61 -29.25
N GLY A 72 -0.48 -5.27 -28.28
CA GLY A 72 0.04 -6.19 -27.27
C GLY A 72 0.88 -5.44 -26.25
N ALA A 73 0.67 -5.75 -24.97
CA ALA A 73 1.40 -5.10 -23.88
C ALA A 73 2.91 -5.36 -23.97
N GLY A 74 3.73 -4.36 -23.72
CA GLY A 74 5.20 -4.40 -23.75
C GLY A 74 5.85 -4.20 -25.11
N ARG A 75 5.06 -4.11 -26.19
CA ARG A 75 5.60 -3.94 -27.55
C ARG A 75 6.26 -2.57 -27.73
N ALA A 76 5.73 -1.52 -27.10
CA ALA A 76 6.35 -0.20 -27.13
C ALA A 76 7.72 -0.19 -26.44
N ASP A 77 7.87 -0.91 -25.34
CA ASP A 77 9.14 -1.05 -24.61
C ASP A 77 10.19 -1.77 -25.47
N ILE A 78 9.83 -2.91 -26.08
CA ILE A 78 10.77 -3.63 -26.97
C ILE A 78 11.13 -2.79 -28.19
N GLU A 79 10.18 -2.07 -28.79
CA GLU A 79 10.49 -1.18 -29.92
C GLU A 79 11.38 -0.01 -29.52
N THR A 80 11.17 0.56 -28.33
CA THR A 80 12.03 1.61 -27.77
C THR A 80 13.45 1.07 -27.59
N ASN A 81 13.61 -0.09 -26.96
CA ASN A 81 14.92 -0.74 -26.78
C ASN A 81 15.56 -1.16 -28.12
N ASN A 82 14.77 -1.61 -29.10
CA ASN A 82 15.24 -1.87 -30.47
C ASN A 82 15.83 -0.61 -31.11
N GLY A 83 15.19 0.55 -30.88
CA GLY A 83 15.65 1.85 -31.36
C GLY A 83 16.90 2.39 -30.65
N LEU A 84 17.32 1.78 -29.53
CA LEU A 84 18.58 2.12 -28.83
C LEU A 84 19.78 1.29 -29.31
N PHE A 85 19.54 0.31 -30.20
CA PHE A 85 20.57 -0.54 -30.82
C PHE A 85 21.45 -1.28 -29.81
N PHE A 86 20.82 -1.90 -28.79
CA PHE A 86 21.50 -2.86 -27.93
C PHE A 86 21.86 -4.13 -28.69
N ASP A 87 23.06 -4.65 -28.45
CA ASP A 87 23.59 -5.85 -29.08
C ASP A 87 23.17 -7.14 -28.35
N ALA A 88 22.93 -7.06 -27.04
CA ALA A 88 22.41 -8.13 -26.19
C ALA A 88 21.76 -7.57 -24.92
N ALA A 89 20.81 -8.33 -24.36
CA ALA A 89 20.17 -8.04 -23.08
C ALA A 89 20.23 -9.26 -22.15
N THR A 90 20.38 -9.08 -20.84
CA THR A 90 20.05 -10.15 -19.89
C THR A 90 18.59 -10.03 -19.44
N PHE A 91 18.02 -11.11 -18.89
CA PHE A 91 16.73 -11.03 -18.22
C PHE A 91 16.90 -10.40 -16.84
N GLY A 92 16.06 -9.42 -16.53
CA GLY A 92 15.80 -8.96 -15.18
C GLY A 92 14.62 -9.69 -14.55
N SER A 93 14.11 -9.12 -13.45
CA SER A 93 12.99 -9.68 -12.71
C SER A 93 11.63 -9.35 -13.34
N HIS A 94 11.45 -8.13 -13.84
CA HIS A 94 10.18 -7.60 -14.32
C HIS A 94 9.76 -8.14 -15.70
N GLU A 95 10.68 -8.74 -16.47
CA GLU A 95 10.33 -9.49 -17.68
C GLU A 95 9.34 -10.65 -17.42
N PHE A 96 9.27 -11.15 -16.18
CA PHE A 96 8.45 -12.30 -15.83
C PHE A 96 7.16 -11.96 -15.06
N ASP A 97 6.89 -10.68 -14.81
CA ASP A 97 5.83 -10.26 -13.86
C ASP A 97 4.44 -10.74 -14.26
N LEU A 98 4.18 -10.77 -15.56
CA LEU A 98 2.92 -11.22 -16.15
C LEU A 98 3.01 -12.62 -16.75
N GLY A 99 4.05 -13.36 -16.38
CA GLY A 99 4.27 -14.75 -16.73
C GLY A 99 4.94 -14.97 -18.09
N THR A 100 5.45 -16.19 -18.28
CA THR A 100 6.21 -16.60 -19.47
C THR A 100 5.40 -16.53 -20.77
N GLY A 101 4.07 -16.57 -20.69
CA GLY A 101 3.18 -16.44 -21.84
C GLY A 101 3.19 -15.04 -22.46
N LEU A 102 3.24 -13.99 -21.63
CA LEU A 102 3.32 -12.62 -22.13
C LEU A 102 4.70 -12.34 -22.70
N LEU A 103 5.77 -12.71 -21.99
CA LEU A 103 7.14 -12.59 -22.48
C LEU A 103 7.33 -13.32 -23.83
N ALA A 104 6.73 -14.50 -24.00
CA ALA A 104 6.74 -15.23 -25.26
C ALA A 104 6.04 -14.52 -26.41
N SER A 105 5.20 -13.50 -26.14
CA SER A 105 4.56 -12.66 -27.15
C SER A 105 5.41 -11.45 -27.57
N LEU A 106 6.45 -11.12 -26.78
CA LEU A 106 7.35 -10.00 -26.98
C LEU A 106 8.63 -10.38 -27.72
N ILE A 107 9.12 -11.60 -27.55
CA ILE A 107 10.37 -12.06 -28.17
C ILE A 107 10.25 -12.18 -29.71
N PRO A 108 9.26 -12.88 -30.29
CA PRO A 108 9.24 -13.13 -31.73
C PRO A 108 8.64 -11.97 -32.54
N ALA A 109 9.10 -11.84 -33.78
CA ALA A 109 8.48 -11.02 -34.81
C ALA A 109 7.11 -11.56 -35.21
N ASP A 110 6.18 -10.66 -35.50
CA ASP A 110 4.92 -10.98 -36.14
C ASP A 110 5.16 -11.44 -37.60
N PRO A 111 4.30 -12.33 -38.15
CA PRO A 111 4.32 -12.65 -39.57
C PRO A 111 4.13 -11.40 -40.42
N VAL A 112 4.95 -11.26 -41.48
CA VAL A 112 4.88 -10.09 -42.37
C VAL A 112 3.56 -10.07 -43.15
N ILE A 113 2.77 -9.02 -42.92
CA ILE A 113 1.58 -8.67 -43.69
C ILE A 113 1.87 -7.38 -44.49
N GLU A 114 1.73 -7.44 -45.82
CA GLU A 114 1.94 -6.28 -46.68
C GLU A 114 0.94 -5.16 -46.37
N GLY A 115 1.44 -3.93 -46.25
CA GLY A 115 0.63 -2.73 -46.03
C GLY A 115 0.24 -2.47 -44.56
N VAL A 116 0.75 -3.26 -43.62
CA VAL A 116 0.56 -3.08 -42.16
C VAL A 116 1.93 -3.04 -41.48
N TYR A 117 2.07 -2.28 -40.39
CA TYR A 117 3.26 -2.36 -39.55
C TYR A 117 3.34 -3.75 -38.90
N ASN A 118 4.52 -4.39 -38.93
CA ASN A 118 4.73 -5.72 -38.36
C ASN A 118 5.72 -5.60 -37.20
N TYR A 119 5.30 -6.03 -36.01
CA TYR A 119 6.16 -6.04 -34.84
C TYR A 119 7.41 -6.90 -35.10
N PRO A 120 8.64 -6.36 -34.96
CA PRO A 120 9.88 -7.05 -35.33
C PRO A 120 10.41 -8.01 -34.26
N GLY A 121 9.75 -8.10 -33.10
CA GLY A 121 10.29 -8.82 -31.94
C GLY A 121 11.51 -8.11 -31.35
N SER A 122 12.24 -8.79 -30.48
CA SER A 122 13.51 -8.27 -29.95
C SER A 122 14.61 -8.33 -31.02
N LYS A 123 15.28 -7.21 -31.31
CA LYS A 123 16.43 -7.17 -32.23
C LYS A 123 17.72 -7.70 -31.61
N PHE A 124 17.68 -8.01 -30.32
CA PHE A 124 18.75 -8.59 -29.52
C PHE A 124 18.32 -9.95 -28.93
N PRO A 125 19.26 -10.85 -28.63
CA PRO A 125 19.01 -12.03 -27.82
C PRO A 125 18.83 -11.65 -26.35
N PHE A 126 17.94 -12.36 -25.65
CA PHE A 126 17.91 -12.36 -24.19
C PHE A 126 18.85 -13.44 -23.64
N LEU A 127 19.64 -13.09 -22.63
CA LEU A 127 20.68 -13.94 -22.08
C LEU A 127 20.42 -14.30 -20.61
N SER A 128 20.58 -15.57 -20.24
CA SER A 128 20.72 -15.98 -18.84
C SER A 128 21.33 -17.37 -18.73
N ALA A 129 22.48 -17.48 -18.06
CA ALA A 129 23.23 -18.73 -17.90
C ALA A 129 22.71 -19.59 -16.75
N ASN A 130 22.06 -18.98 -15.77
CA ASN A 130 21.57 -19.62 -14.54
C ASN A 130 20.05 -19.86 -14.52
N LEU A 131 19.37 -19.61 -15.65
CA LEU A 131 18.00 -20.02 -15.91
C LEU A 131 17.96 -21.20 -16.92
N ASP A 132 17.05 -22.15 -16.69
CA ASP A 132 16.76 -23.26 -17.59
C ASP A 132 15.34 -23.16 -18.14
N PHE A 133 15.23 -22.82 -19.42
CA PHE A 133 13.96 -22.63 -20.11
C PHE A 133 13.39 -23.93 -20.69
N SER A 134 14.10 -25.06 -20.61
CA SER A 134 13.75 -26.30 -21.34
C SER A 134 12.39 -26.90 -20.93
N THR A 135 11.95 -26.64 -19.70
CA THR A 135 10.69 -27.12 -19.13
C THR A 135 9.52 -26.14 -19.28
N ASP A 136 9.76 -24.89 -19.72
CA ASP A 136 8.71 -23.90 -19.92
C ASP A 136 8.10 -24.00 -21.32
N SER A 137 6.81 -24.30 -21.41
CA SER A 137 6.15 -24.53 -22.70
C SER A 137 6.02 -23.28 -23.58
N ASN A 138 6.17 -22.08 -23.01
CA ASN A 138 6.04 -20.83 -23.75
C ASN A 138 7.38 -20.42 -24.37
N LEU A 139 8.48 -20.55 -23.60
CA LEU A 139 9.78 -19.99 -23.94
C LEU A 139 10.80 -21.00 -24.48
N ALA A 140 10.66 -22.30 -24.21
CA ALA A 140 11.62 -23.33 -24.66
C ALA A 140 11.90 -23.28 -26.17
N LYS A 141 10.91 -22.87 -26.98
CA LYS A 141 11.01 -22.76 -28.44
C LYS A 141 11.90 -21.62 -28.94
N PHE A 142 12.24 -20.66 -28.10
CA PHE A 142 13.11 -19.53 -28.45
C PHE A 142 14.58 -19.77 -28.07
N VAL A 143 14.87 -20.87 -27.37
CA VAL A 143 16.24 -21.20 -26.97
C VAL A 143 17.05 -21.60 -28.20
N VAL A 144 18.17 -20.90 -28.43
CA VAL A 144 19.13 -21.17 -29.50
C VAL A 144 20.48 -21.62 -28.91
N PRO A 145 21.39 -22.18 -29.72
CA PRO A 145 22.71 -22.58 -29.22
C PRO A 145 23.51 -21.41 -28.65
N ASP A 146 24.21 -21.66 -27.54
CA ASP A 146 25.08 -20.69 -26.87
C ASP A 146 26.35 -20.37 -27.68
N GLY A 147 27.00 -19.25 -27.35
CA GLY A 147 28.28 -18.85 -27.93
C GLY A 147 28.22 -18.61 -29.44
N GLN A 148 27.03 -18.34 -29.98
CA GLN A 148 26.84 -17.94 -31.39
C GLN A 148 26.80 -16.42 -31.52
N PRO A 149 26.97 -15.85 -32.72
CA PRO A 149 26.66 -14.45 -32.98
C PRO A 149 25.24 -14.08 -32.53
N PRO A 150 24.96 -12.82 -32.15
CA PRO A 150 23.65 -12.43 -31.63
C PRO A 150 22.53 -12.79 -32.60
N GLN A 151 21.51 -13.47 -32.08
CA GLN A 151 20.32 -13.84 -32.85
C GLN A 151 19.13 -13.05 -32.31
N PRO A 152 18.51 -12.17 -33.13
CA PRO A 152 17.24 -11.55 -32.78
C PRO A 152 16.19 -12.60 -32.40
N ASN A 153 15.21 -12.21 -31.59
CA ASN A 153 14.03 -13.02 -31.28
C ASN A 153 14.37 -14.35 -30.59
N SER A 154 15.45 -14.40 -29.80
CA SER A 154 15.97 -15.65 -29.24
C SER A 154 16.40 -15.51 -27.77
N ILE A 155 16.56 -16.69 -27.14
CA ILE A 155 17.07 -16.87 -25.78
C ILE A 155 18.35 -17.70 -25.86
N ALA A 156 19.40 -17.31 -25.13
CA ALA A 156 20.63 -18.10 -24.99
C ALA A 156 21.24 -17.89 -23.60
N LYS A 157 22.29 -18.64 -23.25
CA LYS A 157 23.12 -18.34 -22.07
C LYS A 157 24.19 -17.30 -22.38
N SER A 158 24.71 -17.35 -23.61
CA SER A 158 25.77 -16.47 -24.07
C SER A 158 25.75 -16.23 -25.57
N THR A 159 26.38 -15.13 -26.00
CA THR A 159 26.59 -14.77 -27.40
C THR A 159 28.00 -14.23 -27.62
N VAL A 160 28.43 -14.12 -28.88
CA VAL A 160 29.77 -13.65 -29.26
C VAL A 160 29.65 -12.52 -30.26
N ILE A 161 30.18 -11.35 -29.92
CA ILE A 161 30.14 -10.16 -30.77
C ILE A 161 31.54 -9.85 -31.27
N ASP A 162 31.69 -9.60 -32.57
CA ASP A 162 32.96 -9.18 -33.16
C ASP A 162 33.10 -7.65 -33.08
N VAL A 163 34.20 -7.18 -32.50
CA VAL A 163 34.57 -5.77 -32.43
C VAL A 163 35.96 -5.61 -33.03
N GLN A 164 36.05 -4.99 -34.21
CA GLN A 164 37.28 -4.87 -35.00
C GLN A 164 38.03 -6.21 -35.22
N GLY A 165 37.32 -7.32 -35.46
CA GLY A 165 37.95 -8.64 -35.64
C GLY A 165 38.38 -9.30 -34.33
N GLN A 166 38.01 -8.74 -33.17
CA GLN A 166 38.21 -9.37 -31.85
C GLN A 166 36.86 -9.92 -31.35
N PRO A 167 36.75 -11.23 -31.07
CA PRO A 167 35.54 -11.80 -30.50
C PRO A 167 35.42 -11.45 -29.02
N ILE A 168 34.28 -10.89 -28.62
CA ILE A 168 33.92 -10.57 -27.23
C ILE A 168 32.77 -11.49 -26.82
N GLY A 169 32.95 -12.25 -25.75
CA GLY A 169 31.92 -13.13 -25.21
C GLY A 169 31.02 -12.39 -24.25
N ILE A 170 29.71 -12.51 -24.41
CA ILE A 170 28.70 -11.92 -23.52
C ILE A 170 27.92 -13.05 -22.85
N VAL A 171 27.86 -13.05 -21.52
CA VAL A 171 27.12 -14.04 -20.71
C VAL A 171 26.06 -13.30 -19.92
N GLY A 172 24.84 -13.86 -19.79
CA GLY A 172 23.79 -13.29 -18.95
C GLY A 172 23.67 -13.99 -17.59
N ALA A 173 23.22 -13.28 -16.57
CA ALA A 173 22.87 -13.82 -15.27
C ALA A 173 21.68 -13.06 -14.68
N THR A 174 20.71 -13.81 -14.14
CA THR A 174 19.47 -13.26 -13.57
C THR A 174 19.38 -13.65 -12.09
N THR A 175 18.80 -12.79 -11.26
CA THR A 175 18.69 -13.04 -9.82
C THR A 175 18.08 -14.42 -9.50
N PRO A 176 18.73 -15.24 -8.65
CA PRO A 176 18.16 -16.50 -8.15
C PRO A 176 16.88 -16.30 -7.33
N LEU A 177 16.60 -15.06 -6.88
CA LEU A 177 15.37 -14.68 -6.20
C LEU A 177 14.16 -14.56 -7.15
N LEU A 178 14.33 -14.80 -8.46
CA LEU A 178 13.29 -14.59 -9.46
C LEU A 178 11.95 -15.28 -9.11
N GLY A 179 12.01 -16.47 -8.52
CA GLY A 179 10.81 -17.23 -8.12
C GLY A 179 10.00 -16.60 -6.99
N SER A 180 10.61 -15.73 -6.16
CA SER A 180 9.89 -14.96 -5.13
C SER A 180 9.55 -13.54 -5.57
N LEU A 181 10.28 -13.00 -6.55
CA LEU A 181 10.08 -11.63 -7.04
C LEU A 181 9.01 -11.54 -8.14
N SER A 182 8.89 -12.57 -8.97
CA SER A 182 8.10 -12.50 -10.20
C SER A 182 7.38 -13.82 -10.52
N SER A 183 6.87 -13.99 -11.74
CA SER A 183 6.10 -15.16 -12.18
C SER A 183 6.82 -15.99 -13.28
N PRO A 184 7.99 -16.58 -13.01
CA PRO A 184 8.82 -17.27 -14.01
C PRO A 184 8.25 -18.61 -14.51
N GLY A 185 7.08 -19.05 -14.04
CA GLY A 185 6.44 -20.28 -14.50
C GLY A 185 7.27 -21.52 -14.18
N ASN A 186 7.53 -22.36 -15.19
CA ASN A 186 8.26 -23.62 -15.05
C ASN A 186 9.76 -23.50 -15.39
N ILE A 187 10.30 -22.28 -15.47
CA ILE A 187 11.73 -22.06 -15.68
C ILE A 187 12.50 -22.59 -14.48
N GLY A 188 13.54 -23.40 -14.73
CA GLY A 188 14.48 -23.81 -13.69
C GLY A 188 15.35 -22.62 -13.28
N ILE A 189 15.44 -22.35 -11.98
CA ILE A 189 16.25 -21.26 -11.42
C ILE A 189 17.40 -21.90 -10.64
N SER A 190 18.62 -21.46 -10.91
CA SER A 190 19.82 -21.94 -10.23
C SER A 190 20.67 -20.78 -9.71
N PRO A 191 21.34 -20.93 -8.55
CA PRO A 191 21.24 -22.05 -7.62
C PRO A 191 19.90 -22.09 -6.88
N SER A 192 19.59 -23.19 -6.20
CA SER A 192 18.34 -23.34 -5.43
C SER A 192 18.31 -22.50 -4.16
N ASP A 193 19.46 -22.25 -3.54
CA ASP A 193 19.60 -21.29 -2.45
C ASP A 193 20.00 -19.94 -3.05
N PRO A 194 19.13 -18.93 -3.02
CA PRO A 194 19.40 -17.66 -3.69
C PRO A 194 20.50 -16.83 -3.02
N ASN A 195 20.92 -17.17 -1.79
CA ASN A 195 22.00 -16.49 -1.09
C ASN A 195 23.37 -17.16 -1.27
N ASP A 196 23.42 -18.31 -1.96
CA ASP A 196 24.66 -19.06 -2.18
C ASP A 196 25.39 -18.52 -3.43
N ILE A 197 26.18 -17.46 -3.23
CA ILE A 197 26.90 -16.79 -4.32
C ILE A 197 28.01 -17.68 -4.91
N GLU A 198 28.59 -18.58 -4.12
CA GLU A 198 29.56 -19.57 -4.61
C GLU A 198 28.88 -20.56 -5.58
N ALA A 199 27.68 -21.05 -5.24
CA ALA A 199 26.90 -21.89 -6.13
C ALA A 199 26.40 -21.14 -7.38
N LEU A 200 26.10 -19.84 -7.27
CA LEU A 200 25.78 -18.99 -8.42
C LEU A 200 26.97 -18.87 -9.36
N ALA A 201 28.16 -18.58 -8.84
CA ALA A 201 29.39 -18.55 -9.62
C ALA A 201 29.63 -19.90 -10.32
N ALA A 202 29.48 -21.02 -9.59
CA ALA A 202 29.62 -22.37 -10.14
C ALA A 202 28.59 -22.70 -11.23
N THR A 203 27.41 -22.08 -11.19
CA THR A 203 26.35 -22.25 -12.20
C THR A 203 26.66 -21.47 -13.49
N ILE A 204 27.21 -20.26 -13.37
CA ILE A 204 27.51 -19.38 -14.52
C ILE A 204 28.82 -19.78 -15.20
N GLN A 205 29.83 -20.19 -14.42
CA GLN A 205 31.18 -20.47 -14.91
C GLN A 205 31.27 -21.41 -16.12
N PRO A 206 30.47 -22.49 -16.25
CA PRO A 206 30.51 -23.34 -17.45
C PRO A 206 30.21 -22.60 -18.76
N SER A 207 29.38 -21.56 -18.73
CA SER A 207 29.12 -20.72 -19.92
C SER A 207 30.32 -19.86 -20.28
N ILE A 208 31.09 -19.38 -19.30
CA ILE A 208 32.35 -18.67 -19.52
C ILE A 208 33.41 -19.63 -20.06
N ASP A 209 33.57 -20.79 -19.44
CA ASP A 209 34.52 -21.83 -19.88
C ASP A 209 34.27 -22.28 -21.32
N ALA A 210 33.00 -22.37 -21.72
CA ALA A 210 32.62 -22.74 -23.08
C ALA A 210 33.06 -21.70 -24.12
N LEU A 211 33.13 -20.41 -23.74
CA LEU A 211 33.63 -19.33 -24.60
C LEU A 211 35.16 -19.32 -24.63
N THR A 212 35.81 -19.46 -23.49
CA THR A 212 37.29 -19.51 -23.42
C THR A 212 37.86 -20.73 -24.14
N ALA A 213 37.16 -21.87 -24.11
CA ALA A 213 37.50 -23.05 -24.91
C ALA A 213 37.44 -22.81 -26.43
N GLN A 214 36.68 -21.80 -26.90
CA GLN A 214 36.65 -21.37 -28.30
C GLN A 214 37.77 -20.39 -28.65
N GLY A 215 38.62 -20.03 -27.68
CA GLY A 215 39.70 -19.05 -27.85
C GLY A 215 39.26 -17.60 -27.63
N ILE A 216 38.06 -17.38 -27.10
CA ILE A 216 37.56 -16.05 -26.73
C ILE A 216 38.16 -15.68 -25.38
N ASN A 217 38.81 -14.52 -25.30
CA ASN A 217 39.58 -14.13 -24.12
C ASN A 217 39.18 -12.77 -23.53
N LYS A 218 38.02 -12.24 -23.95
CA LYS A 218 37.41 -11.02 -23.40
C LYS A 218 35.97 -11.35 -23.10
N ILE A 219 35.58 -11.31 -21.82
CA ILE A 219 34.26 -11.76 -21.37
C ILE A 219 33.57 -10.65 -20.57
N VAL A 220 32.36 -10.32 -20.99
CA VAL A 220 31.44 -9.41 -20.29
C VAL A 220 30.29 -10.23 -19.71
N LEU A 221 30.02 -10.06 -18.42
CA LEU A 221 28.84 -10.59 -17.75
C LEU A 221 27.78 -9.49 -17.63
N LEU A 222 26.60 -9.72 -18.20
CA LEU A 222 25.39 -8.93 -17.93
C LEU A 222 24.70 -9.55 -16.73
N SER A 223 24.61 -8.80 -15.64
CA SER A 223 24.17 -9.29 -14.34
C SER A 223 22.99 -8.47 -13.86
N HIS A 224 21.88 -9.15 -13.53
CA HIS A 224 20.70 -8.52 -12.92
C HIS A 224 20.43 -9.15 -11.55
N LEU A 225 21.26 -8.80 -10.56
CA LEU A 225 21.27 -9.42 -9.22
C LEU A 225 20.73 -8.50 -8.12
N ARG A 226 20.47 -7.22 -8.44
CA ARG A 226 19.84 -6.21 -7.57
C ARG A 226 20.67 -5.67 -6.41
N ASP A 227 21.92 -6.11 -6.23
CA ASP A 227 22.82 -5.61 -5.19
C ASP A 227 24.28 -5.67 -5.68
N LEU A 228 24.94 -4.50 -5.75
CA LEU A 228 26.34 -4.38 -6.18
C LEU A 228 27.33 -5.14 -5.29
N ASN A 229 26.97 -5.46 -4.04
CA ASN A 229 27.80 -6.31 -3.19
C ASN A 229 27.79 -7.76 -3.66
N ILE A 230 26.63 -8.24 -4.13
CA ILE A 230 26.50 -9.56 -4.72
C ILE A 230 27.32 -9.64 -6.02
N ASP A 231 27.29 -8.60 -6.86
CA ASP A 231 28.13 -8.55 -8.06
C ASP A 231 29.64 -8.58 -7.75
N GLN A 232 30.08 -7.90 -6.69
CA GLN A 232 31.48 -7.94 -6.23
C GLN A 232 31.89 -9.31 -5.68
N GLU A 233 31.02 -9.97 -4.92
CA GLU A 233 31.26 -11.32 -4.42
C GLU A 233 31.28 -12.33 -5.57
N LEU A 234 30.34 -12.21 -6.51
CA LEU A 234 30.26 -13.03 -7.72
C LEU A 234 31.53 -12.88 -8.58
N ALA A 235 32.02 -11.65 -8.78
CA ALA A 235 33.28 -11.40 -9.49
C ALA A 235 34.43 -12.23 -8.89
N SER A 236 34.53 -12.26 -7.55
CA SER A 236 35.57 -12.99 -6.83
C SER A 236 35.44 -14.52 -6.93
N GLY A 237 34.25 -15.02 -7.27
CA GLY A 237 33.97 -16.45 -7.47
C GLY A 237 34.18 -16.93 -8.92
N LEU A 238 34.21 -16.01 -9.90
CA LEU A 238 34.35 -16.34 -11.32
C LEU A 238 35.80 -16.23 -11.80
N ARG A 239 36.17 -17.01 -12.82
CA ARG A 239 37.44 -16.88 -13.57
C ARG A 239 37.16 -16.42 -15.00
N ASP A 240 38.15 -15.75 -15.60
CA ASP A 240 38.13 -15.30 -17.00
C ASP A 240 36.99 -14.33 -17.35
N VAL A 241 36.38 -13.69 -16.35
CA VAL A 241 35.46 -12.54 -16.54
C VAL A 241 36.26 -11.24 -16.39
N ASP A 242 36.02 -10.27 -17.27
CA ASP A 242 36.75 -9.00 -17.27
C ASP A 242 35.87 -7.80 -16.87
N VAL A 243 34.60 -7.84 -17.26
CA VAL A 243 33.64 -6.76 -16.97
C VAL A 243 32.32 -7.37 -16.50
N ILE A 244 31.73 -6.80 -15.45
CA ILE A 244 30.35 -7.05 -15.04
C ILE A 244 29.55 -5.76 -15.25
N VAL A 245 28.53 -5.84 -16.09
CA VAL A 245 27.50 -4.80 -16.21
C VAL A 245 26.37 -5.21 -15.28
N ALA A 246 26.31 -4.58 -14.11
CA ALA A 246 25.29 -4.86 -13.10
C ALA A 246 23.94 -4.19 -13.43
N GLY A 247 22.89 -4.58 -12.71
CA GLY A 247 21.52 -4.10 -12.88
C GLY A 247 20.60 -4.62 -11.79
N GLY A 248 19.42 -4.01 -11.67
CA GLY A 248 18.38 -4.38 -10.69
C GLY A 248 18.43 -3.59 -9.37
N SER A 249 19.51 -2.87 -9.11
CA SER A 249 19.68 -2.09 -7.87
C SER A 249 19.28 -0.62 -8.02
N ASN A 250 19.19 -0.11 -9.25
CA ASN A 250 19.04 1.31 -9.58
C ASN A 250 20.17 2.23 -9.07
N ASP A 251 21.28 1.67 -8.57
CA ASP A 251 22.43 2.44 -8.08
C ASP A 251 23.15 3.17 -9.22
N ILE A 252 23.58 4.41 -8.96
CA ILE A 252 24.47 5.15 -9.84
C ILE A 252 25.91 5.12 -9.35
N LEU A 253 26.77 4.45 -10.13
CA LEU A 253 28.21 4.58 -9.97
C LEU A 253 28.68 5.83 -10.73
N ALA A 254 29.36 6.74 -10.03
CA ALA A 254 29.92 7.96 -10.62
C ALA A 254 31.12 8.47 -9.81
N ASP A 255 32.00 9.22 -10.46
CA ASP A 255 33.13 9.90 -9.80
C ASP A 255 33.03 11.44 -9.86
N ALA A 256 34.04 12.13 -9.34
CA ALA A 256 34.04 13.60 -9.25
C ALA A 256 34.11 14.33 -10.60
N THR A 257 34.36 13.61 -11.69
CA THR A 257 34.37 14.14 -13.07
C THR A 257 33.03 13.95 -13.78
N ASP A 258 32.15 13.12 -13.23
CA ASP A 258 30.81 12.88 -13.76
C ASP A 258 29.82 13.97 -13.32
N ARG A 259 28.97 14.38 -14.26
CA ARG A 259 27.87 15.29 -13.98
C ARG A 259 26.61 14.49 -13.69
N LEU A 260 26.12 14.62 -12.46
CA LEU A 260 24.83 14.07 -12.06
C LEU A 260 23.69 15.03 -12.36
N ARG A 261 22.51 14.48 -12.62
CA ARG A 261 21.25 15.23 -12.67
C ARG A 261 20.95 15.82 -11.29
N VAL A 262 20.15 16.88 -11.28
CA VAL A 262 19.74 17.55 -10.04
C VAL A 262 19.00 16.56 -9.14
N GLY A 263 19.43 16.45 -7.87
CA GLY A 263 18.84 15.56 -6.87
C GLY A 263 19.48 14.18 -6.79
N ASP A 264 20.28 13.78 -7.78
CA ASP A 264 20.98 12.49 -7.74
C ASP A 264 22.32 12.59 -7.00
N THR A 265 22.67 11.53 -6.29
CA THR A 265 23.96 11.34 -5.62
C THR A 265 24.59 10.02 -6.04
N ALA A 266 25.92 9.96 -6.14
CA ALA A 266 26.63 8.72 -6.46
C ALA A 266 26.54 7.71 -5.31
N ASP A 267 26.16 6.48 -5.61
CA ASP A 267 26.09 5.34 -4.68
C ASP A 267 27.44 4.62 -4.54
N GLY A 268 28.34 4.83 -5.52
CA GLY A 268 29.69 4.31 -5.51
C GLY A 268 30.56 4.90 -6.62
N LEU A 269 31.83 4.51 -6.65
CA LEU A 269 32.78 4.98 -7.67
C LEU A 269 32.61 4.21 -8.99
N TYR A 270 32.69 4.93 -10.11
CA TYR A 270 32.69 4.33 -11.43
C TYR A 270 34.11 4.12 -11.98
N PRO A 271 34.46 2.93 -12.51
CA PRO A 271 33.88 1.63 -12.18
C PRO A 271 34.34 1.17 -10.78
N ILE A 272 33.66 0.19 -10.20
CA ILE A 272 34.22 -0.58 -9.07
C ILE A 272 35.27 -1.53 -9.63
N LEU A 273 36.51 -1.41 -9.18
CA LEU A 273 37.60 -2.32 -9.56
C LEU A 273 37.79 -3.38 -8.49
N THR A 274 37.70 -4.65 -8.90
CA THR A 274 37.91 -5.82 -8.05
C THR A 274 38.76 -6.87 -8.78
N THR A 275 38.86 -8.08 -8.25
CA THR A 275 39.59 -9.19 -8.86
C THR A 275 38.77 -10.45 -8.97
N SER A 276 39.01 -11.20 -10.04
CA SER A 276 38.44 -12.54 -10.26
C SER A 276 39.01 -13.57 -9.28
N ALA A 277 38.46 -14.79 -9.31
CA ALA A 277 38.98 -15.95 -8.56
C ALA A 277 40.44 -16.29 -8.89
N THR A 278 40.93 -15.89 -10.08
CA THR A 278 42.32 -16.07 -10.53
C THR A 278 43.20 -14.84 -10.28
N GLY A 279 42.65 -13.80 -9.65
CA GLY A 279 43.35 -12.55 -9.35
C GLY A 279 43.48 -11.60 -10.54
N GLN A 280 42.76 -11.84 -11.65
CA GLN A 280 42.72 -10.92 -12.78
C GLN A 280 41.82 -9.72 -12.44
N PRO A 281 42.12 -8.51 -12.95
CA PRO A 281 41.27 -7.35 -12.71
C PRO A 281 39.88 -7.50 -13.33
N VAL A 282 38.84 -7.08 -12.60
CA VAL A 282 37.45 -7.02 -13.06
C VAL A 282 36.91 -5.61 -12.83
N ALA A 283 36.24 -5.04 -13.83
CA ALA A 283 35.49 -3.80 -13.68
C ALA A 283 33.99 -4.08 -13.53
N ILE A 284 33.36 -3.53 -12.50
CA ILE A 284 31.91 -3.58 -12.30
C ILE A 284 31.34 -2.19 -12.56
N VAL A 285 30.33 -2.12 -13.41
CA VAL A 285 29.68 -0.88 -13.84
C VAL A 285 28.18 -0.97 -13.66
N ASN A 286 27.54 0.14 -13.30
CA ASN A 286 26.10 0.28 -13.20
C ASN A 286 25.71 1.75 -13.37
N THR A 287 24.46 2.00 -13.71
CA THR A 287 23.85 3.33 -13.75
C THR A 287 22.41 3.27 -13.27
N LYS A 288 21.87 4.40 -12.83
CA LYS A 288 20.45 4.53 -12.49
C LYS A 288 19.55 4.26 -13.71
N GLY A 289 18.41 3.61 -13.47
CA GLY A 289 17.43 3.23 -14.48
C GLY A 289 16.61 4.39 -15.07
N ASN A 290 15.46 4.06 -15.65
CA ASN A 290 14.49 4.99 -16.23
C ASN A 290 15.09 5.93 -17.30
N TYR A 291 16.05 5.44 -18.09
CA TYR A 291 16.71 6.22 -19.15
C TYR A 291 17.42 7.49 -18.66
N LYS A 292 17.78 7.60 -17.37
CA LYS A 292 18.37 8.83 -16.79
C LYS A 292 19.86 9.00 -17.09
N TYR A 293 20.56 7.91 -17.34
CA TYR A 293 22.00 7.89 -17.60
C TYR A 293 22.38 6.84 -18.64
N VAL A 294 23.38 7.17 -19.47
CA VAL A 294 24.12 6.16 -20.25
C VAL A 294 25.45 5.92 -19.53
N GLY A 295 25.70 4.67 -19.14
CA GLY A 295 27.00 4.28 -18.61
C GLY A 295 28.01 4.08 -19.73
N ARG A 296 29.26 4.52 -19.53
CA ARG A 296 30.34 4.34 -20.49
C ARG A 296 31.59 3.82 -19.81
N LEU A 297 32.06 2.66 -20.24
CA LEU A 297 33.38 2.14 -19.89
C LEU A 297 34.25 2.10 -21.14
N VAL A 298 35.37 2.83 -21.13
CA VAL A 298 36.43 2.70 -22.15
C VAL A 298 37.66 2.13 -21.48
N ALA A 299 38.07 0.95 -21.91
CA ALA A 299 39.21 0.25 -21.32
C ALA A 299 40.05 -0.48 -22.38
N ASP A 300 41.35 -0.58 -22.10
CA ASP A 300 42.29 -1.39 -22.86
C ASP A 300 42.40 -2.80 -22.28
N PHE A 301 42.56 -3.75 -23.19
CA PHE A 301 42.84 -5.15 -22.91
C PHE A 301 44.21 -5.52 -23.48
N ASP A 302 44.97 -6.34 -22.77
CA ASP A 302 46.26 -6.83 -23.25
C ASP A 302 46.14 -7.93 -24.32
N ASP A 303 47.27 -8.44 -24.81
CA ASP A 303 47.30 -9.50 -25.83
C ASP A 303 46.68 -10.83 -25.34
N ASN A 304 46.58 -11.05 -24.03
CA ASN A 304 45.91 -12.20 -23.43
C ASN A 304 44.43 -11.93 -23.18
N GLY A 305 43.95 -10.72 -23.46
CA GLY A 305 42.58 -10.28 -23.20
C GLY A 305 42.31 -9.88 -21.76
N VAL A 306 43.36 -9.65 -20.96
CA VAL A 306 43.19 -9.18 -19.57
C VAL A 306 42.96 -7.67 -19.56
N LEU A 307 41.95 -7.22 -18.82
CA LEU A 307 41.67 -5.82 -18.56
C LEU A 307 42.90 -5.09 -17.97
N ILE A 308 43.19 -3.89 -18.45
CA ILE A 308 44.24 -2.99 -17.94
C ILE A 308 43.58 -1.85 -17.15
N PRO A 309 43.44 -1.91 -15.81
CA PRO A 309 42.68 -0.91 -15.05
C PRO A 309 43.21 0.51 -15.19
N SER A 310 44.52 0.68 -15.34
CA SER A 310 45.15 2.00 -15.50
C SER A 310 44.84 2.69 -16.83
N SER A 311 44.21 2.00 -17.78
CA SER A 311 43.77 2.58 -19.05
C SER A 311 42.42 3.31 -18.95
N ILE A 312 41.65 3.05 -17.89
CA ILE A 312 40.33 3.65 -17.68
C ILE A 312 40.53 5.10 -17.25
N ASP A 313 40.31 6.03 -18.19
CA ASP A 313 40.33 7.46 -17.92
C ASP A 313 38.99 7.91 -17.35
N PRO A 314 38.92 8.42 -16.11
CA PRO A 314 37.67 8.91 -15.51
C PRO A 314 37.04 10.06 -16.31
N LYS A 315 37.82 10.81 -17.10
CA LYS A 315 37.27 11.86 -17.97
C LYS A 315 36.56 11.33 -19.23
N ILE A 316 36.73 10.05 -19.53
CA ILE A 316 36.15 9.39 -20.70
C ILE A 316 35.09 8.38 -20.26
N SER A 317 35.35 7.65 -19.17
CA SER A 317 34.47 6.61 -18.62
C SER A 317 33.73 7.12 -17.39
N GLY A 318 32.43 6.85 -17.30
CA GLY A 318 31.59 7.36 -16.23
C GLY A 318 30.10 7.27 -16.57
N ALA A 319 29.27 7.92 -15.75
CA ALA A 319 27.83 8.05 -15.97
C ALA A 319 27.49 9.35 -16.71
N PHE A 320 26.85 9.25 -17.87
CA PHE A 320 26.46 10.41 -18.69
C PHE A 320 24.98 10.69 -18.52
N ALA A 321 24.64 11.78 -17.82
CA ALA A 321 23.27 12.23 -17.63
C ALA A 321 22.58 12.53 -18.98
N THR A 322 21.38 12.00 -19.17
CA THR A 322 20.64 12.10 -20.44
C THR A 322 19.67 13.29 -20.44
N ASP A 323 20.17 14.47 -20.13
CA ASP A 323 19.42 15.73 -20.19
C ASP A 323 19.92 16.61 -21.35
N GLU A 324 19.36 17.82 -21.50
CA GLU A 324 19.78 18.77 -22.54
C GLU A 324 21.30 19.03 -22.49
N THR A 325 21.88 19.13 -21.30
CA THR A 325 23.32 19.37 -21.14
C THR A 325 24.13 18.15 -21.60
N GLY A 326 23.67 16.94 -21.29
CA GLY A 326 24.33 15.70 -21.71
C GLY A 326 24.34 15.55 -23.22
N VAL A 327 23.22 15.87 -23.88
CA VAL A 327 23.12 15.89 -25.35
C VAL A 327 24.16 16.84 -25.95
N ILE A 328 24.36 18.02 -25.35
CA ILE A 328 25.37 18.99 -25.79
C ILE A 328 26.79 18.45 -25.57
N GLU A 329 27.06 17.90 -24.38
CA GLU A 329 28.35 17.35 -23.97
C GLU A 329 28.79 16.19 -24.87
N THR A 330 27.85 15.41 -25.41
CA THR A 330 28.13 14.30 -26.33
C THR A 330 28.04 14.66 -27.80
N GLY A 331 27.92 15.95 -28.14
CA GLY A 331 28.07 16.46 -29.50
C GLY A 331 26.78 16.68 -30.29
N ASN A 332 25.61 16.72 -29.62
CA ASN A 332 24.29 16.98 -30.21
C ASN A 332 23.95 16.04 -31.37
N VAL A 333 24.30 14.76 -31.26
CA VAL A 333 23.92 13.77 -32.27
C VAL A 333 22.41 13.52 -32.17
N PRO A 334 21.65 13.56 -33.28
CA PRO A 334 20.21 13.32 -33.25
C PRO A 334 19.84 11.95 -32.66
N PRO A 335 18.67 11.83 -32.03
CA PRO A 335 18.15 10.53 -31.59
C PRO A 335 17.78 9.66 -32.79
N ASN A 336 17.67 8.35 -32.56
CA ASN A 336 17.35 7.37 -33.59
C ASN A 336 15.89 7.51 -34.07
N GLU A 337 15.67 7.47 -35.38
CA GLU A 337 14.33 7.58 -35.98
C GLU A 337 13.44 6.38 -35.62
N GLU A 338 14.04 5.23 -35.35
CA GLU A 338 13.39 3.99 -34.93
C GLU A 338 12.62 4.12 -33.61
N LEU A 339 12.97 5.08 -32.76
CA LEU A 339 12.26 5.36 -31.50
C LEU A 339 10.87 5.95 -31.72
N SER A 340 10.62 6.52 -32.92
CA SER A 340 9.34 7.17 -33.24
C SER A 340 8.14 6.24 -33.05
N VAL A 341 8.29 4.93 -33.27
CA VAL A 341 7.21 3.94 -33.09
C VAL A 341 6.86 3.76 -31.60
N GLY A 342 7.87 3.47 -30.77
CA GLY A 342 7.69 3.30 -29.33
C GLY A 342 7.21 4.58 -28.64
N LEU A 343 7.78 5.73 -29.01
CA LEU A 343 7.38 7.04 -28.48
C LEU A 343 5.99 7.45 -28.95
N ALA A 344 5.62 7.23 -30.21
CA ALA A 344 4.26 7.53 -30.69
C ALA A 344 3.22 6.66 -29.99
N ALA A 345 3.52 5.39 -29.74
CA ALA A 345 2.64 4.51 -28.96
C ALA A 345 2.42 5.04 -27.54
N GLY A 346 3.49 5.42 -26.85
CA GLY A 346 3.41 6.04 -25.54
C GLY A 346 2.64 7.36 -25.57
N GLN A 347 2.97 8.27 -26.49
CA GLN A 347 2.33 9.59 -26.59
C GLN A 347 0.83 9.50 -26.93
N LEU A 348 0.43 8.65 -27.88
CA LEU A 348 -0.95 8.56 -28.35
C LEU A 348 -1.89 7.90 -27.34
N SER A 349 -1.39 7.07 -26.42
CA SER A 349 -2.21 6.40 -25.40
C SER A 349 -2.10 7.04 -24.02
N ILE A 350 -0.89 7.46 -23.59
CA ILE A 350 -0.64 7.92 -22.22
C ILE A 350 -1.04 9.38 -22.04
N VAL A 351 -0.67 10.26 -22.98
CA VAL A 351 -0.89 11.72 -22.83
C VAL A 351 -2.38 12.08 -22.75
N PRO A 352 -3.29 11.55 -23.60
CA PRO A 352 -4.70 11.86 -23.50
C PRO A 352 -5.33 11.37 -22.19
N LYS A 353 -4.89 10.21 -21.68
CA LYS A 353 -5.38 9.66 -20.41
C LYS A 353 -4.87 10.47 -19.22
N ASP A 354 -3.61 10.87 -19.24
CA ASP A 354 -3.04 11.66 -18.14
C ASP A 354 -3.60 13.09 -18.11
N GLY A 355 -4.01 13.63 -19.26
CA GLY A 355 -4.71 14.91 -19.35
C GLY A 355 -6.19 14.85 -18.94
N ASN A 356 -6.79 13.66 -18.88
CA ASN A 356 -8.18 13.46 -18.48
C ASN A 356 -8.28 13.35 -16.95
N THR A 357 -8.61 14.44 -16.26
CA THR A 357 -8.52 14.56 -14.80
C THR A 357 -9.88 14.55 -14.10
N PHE A 358 -9.93 13.99 -12.89
CA PHE A 358 -11.17 13.70 -12.17
C PHE A 358 -11.22 14.32 -10.77
N GLY A 359 -10.25 15.14 -10.37
CA GLY A 359 -10.21 15.73 -9.02
C GLY A 359 -8.76 16.03 -8.64
N ARG A 360 -8.55 16.37 -7.36
CA ARG A 360 -7.23 16.67 -6.81
C ARG A 360 -6.94 15.87 -5.56
N SER A 361 -5.68 15.55 -5.33
CA SER A 361 -5.13 15.09 -4.06
C SER A 361 -4.08 16.08 -3.57
N GLU A 362 -4.17 16.48 -2.31
CA GLU A 362 -3.15 17.29 -1.61
C GLU A 362 -2.09 16.42 -0.90
N VAL A 363 -2.25 15.11 -0.98
CA VAL A 363 -1.42 14.11 -0.31
C VAL A 363 -1.00 13.01 -1.29
N PHE A 364 0.06 12.28 -0.94
CA PHE A 364 0.38 11.01 -1.59
C PHE A 364 -0.67 9.96 -1.22
N LEU A 365 -1.17 9.22 -2.19
CA LEU A 365 -2.13 8.14 -1.97
C LEU A 365 -1.39 6.80 -1.96
N ASN A 366 -1.30 6.18 -0.79
CA ASN A 366 -0.49 5.00 -0.56
C ASN A 366 -1.18 3.72 -1.08
N GLY A 367 -0.63 3.17 -2.15
CA GLY A 367 -1.01 1.89 -2.73
C GLY A 367 0.08 0.82 -2.61
N ASP A 368 1.07 1.01 -1.73
CA ASP A 368 2.22 0.13 -1.60
C ASP A 368 1.78 -1.27 -1.16
N THR A 369 2.30 -2.31 -1.81
CA THR A 369 1.83 -3.70 -1.60
C THR A 369 2.06 -4.19 -0.17
N SER A 370 3.10 -3.69 0.50
CA SER A 370 3.37 -3.97 1.91
C SER A 370 2.28 -3.43 2.82
N ASP A 371 1.62 -2.34 2.44
CA ASP A 371 0.77 -1.55 3.32
C ASP A 371 -0.69 -1.88 3.06
N VAL A 372 -1.17 -1.78 1.81
CA VAL A 372 -2.58 -2.06 1.45
C VAL A 372 -3.03 -3.49 1.77
N ARG A 373 -2.06 -4.39 1.99
CA ARG A 373 -2.28 -5.82 2.30
C ARG A 373 -2.06 -6.18 3.76
N THR A 374 -1.74 -5.22 4.62
CA THR A 374 -1.42 -5.49 6.03
C THR A 374 -2.00 -4.47 7.00
N GLN A 375 -2.35 -3.26 6.54
CA GLN A 375 -2.84 -2.15 7.35
C GLN A 375 -3.83 -1.27 6.57
N GLU A 376 -4.37 -0.25 7.23
CA GLU A 376 -5.12 0.80 6.55
C GLU A 376 -4.21 1.58 5.60
N THR A 377 -4.81 2.08 4.52
CA THR A 377 -4.15 3.07 3.66
C THR A 377 -5.17 4.09 3.18
N ASN A 378 -4.76 5.34 2.99
CA ASN A 378 -5.65 6.38 2.50
C ASN A 378 -6.21 6.07 1.08
N LEU A 379 -5.44 5.41 0.22
CA LEU A 379 -5.92 4.94 -1.10
C LEU A 379 -6.88 3.75 -0.99
N GLY A 380 -6.67 2.87 -0.01
CA GLY A 380 -7.60 1.81 0.35
C GLY A 380 -8.97 2.37 0.74
N ASN A 381 -8.96 3.38 1.62
CA ASN A 381 -10.14 4.13 2.04
C ASN A 381 -10.84 4.80 0.86
N LEU A 382 -10.12 5.61 0.09
CA LEU A 382 -10.63 6.30 -1.09
C LEU A 382 -11.27 5.31 -2.08
N GLY A 383 -10.62 4.17 -2.34
CA GLY A 383 -11.13 3.15 -3.25
C GLY A 383 -12.38 2.44 -2.72
N ALA A 384 -12.50 2.21 -1.42
CA ALA A 384 -13.68 1.60 -0.81
C ALA A 384 -14.85 2.61 -0.75
N ASP A 385 -14.57 3.86 -0.42
CA ASP A 385 -15.56 4.94 -0.39
C ASP A 385 -16.08 5.26 -1.80
N ALA A 386 -15.23 5.19 -2.82
CA ALA A 386 -15.65 5.29 -4.22
C ALA A 386 -16.61 4.17 -4.64
N ASN A 387 -16.34 2.93 -4.22
CA ASN A 387 -17.24 1.80 -4.47
C ASN A 387 -18.58 2.01 -3.78
N LEU A 388 -18.57 2.47 -2.53
CA LEU A 388 -19.77 2.80 -1.75
C LEU A 388 -20.58 3.92 -2.42
N PHE A 389 -19.91 4.98 -2.85
CA PHE A 389 -20.50 6.10 -3.58
C PHE A 389 -21.20 5.64 -4.85
N ALA A 390 -20.53 4.83 -5.69
CA ALA A 390 -21.10 4.30 -6.93
C ALA A 390 -22.30 3.39 -6.66
N ALA A 391 -22.23 2.54 -5.63
CA ALA A 391 -23.34 1.68 -5.25
C ALA A 391 -24.56 2.46 -4.76
N ARG A 392 -24.36 3.52 -3.97
CA ARG A 392 -25.44 4.40 -3.47
C ARG A 392 -26.16 5.16 -4.57
N GLN A 393 -25.54 5.37 -5.74
CA GLN A 393 -26.23 5.92 -6.91
C GLN A 393 -27.33 4.99 -7.45
N VAL A 394 -27.22 3.69 -7.19
CA VAL A 394 -28.17 2.66 -7.66
C VAL A 394 -29.08 2.19 -6.53
N ASP A 395 -28.51 1.98 -5.34
CA ASP A 395 -29.20 1.52 -4.14
C ASP A 395 -28.72 2.34 -2.93
N PRO A 396 -29.47 3.39 -2.53
CA PRO A 396 -29.09 4.25 -1.41
C PRO A 396 -29.00 3.54 -0.05
N SER A 397 -29.49 2.30 0.06
CA SER A 397 -29.42 1.52 1.29
C SER A 397 -28.07 0.84 1.52
N VAL A 398 -27.16 0.86 0.52
CA VAL A 398 -25.82 0.28 0.63
C VAL A 398 -25.05 1.01 1.73
N ALA A 399 -24.71 0.28 2.78
CA ALA A 399 -24.07 0.81 3.98
C ALA A 399 -22.55 0.59 3.96
N ILE A 400 -22.08 -0.50 3.36
CA ILE A 400 -20.70 -0.99 3.53
C ILE A 400 -20.05 -1.26 2.18
N SER A 401 -18.75 -0.95 2.05
CA SER A 401 -17.88 -1.45 0.99
C SER A 401 -16.78 -2.35 1.54
N ILE A 402 -16.50 -3.45 0.81
CA ILE A 402 -15.35 -4.33 1.07
C ILE A 402 -14.61 -4.55 -0.25
N LYS A 403 -13.30 -4.31 -0.26
CA LYS A 403 -12.39 -4.70 -1.34
C LYS A 403 -11.11 -5.29 -0.76
N ASN A 404 -10.38 -6.07 -1.55
CA ASN A 404 -9.13 -6.68 -1.11
C ASN A 404 -7.94 -5.80 -1.51
N GLY A 405 -6.90 -5.73 -0.67
CA GLY A 405 -5.67 -4.99 -0.97
C GLY A 405 -4.99 -5.46 -2.26
N GLY A 406 -5.16 -6.73 -2.65
CA GLY A 406 -4.65 -7.28 -3.91
C GLY A 406 -5.20 -6.61 -5.18
N SER A 407 -6.34 -5.92 -5.08
CA SER A 407 -6.94 -5.13 -6.18
C SER A 407 -6.24 -3.79 -6.42
N ILE A 408 -5.53 -3.26 -5.43
CA ILE A 408 -4.77 -2.00 -5.48
C ILE A 408 -3.33 -2.36 -5.86
N ARG A 409 -2.83 -1.78 -6.96
CA ARG A 409 -1.56 -2.22 -7.58
C ARG A 409 -0.44 -1.19 -7.52
N TYR A 410 -0.77 0.06 -7.20
CA TYR A 410 0.17 1.16 -7.24
C TYR A 410 -0.32 2.34 -6.41
N SER A 411 0.59 3.25 -6.08
CA SER A 411 0.33 4.52 -5.39
C SER A 411 -0.02 5.63 -6.39
N ILE A 412 -0.68 6.69 -5.93
CA ILE A 412 -0.93 7.91 -6.72
C ILE A 412 -0.17 9.07 -6.07
N GLY A 413 0.80 9.61 -6.79
CA GLY A 413 1.79 10.54 -6.25
C GLY A 413 3.17 10.22 -6.79
N ALA A 414 4.19 10.90 -6.27
CA ALA A 414 5.58 10.62 -6.62
C ALA A 414 6.43 10.59 -5.35
N ILE A 415 7.67 10.11 -5.49
CA ILE A 415 8.72 10.25 -4.48
C ILE A 415 9.65 11.36 -4.96
N SER A 416 9.91 12.37 -4.13
CA SER A 416 10.84 13.45 -4.46
C SER A 416 12.29 12.93 -4.55
N SER A 417 13.20 13.75 -5.07
CA SER A 417 14.64 13.47 -5.06
C SER A 417 15.21 13.21 -3.66
N GLU A 418 14.56 13.77 -2.63
CA GLU A 418 14.92 13.63 -1.23
C GLU A 418 14.26 12.41 -0.55
N GLY A 419 13.50 11.60 -1.31
CA GLY A 419 12.80 10.43 -0.80
C GLY A 419 11.44 10.71 -0.17
N GLU A 420 10.90 11.93 -0.32
CA GLU A 420 9.62 12.32 0.30
C GLU A 420 8.43 11.88 -0.57
N LYS A 421 7.41 11.27 0.05
CA LYS A 421 6.12 10.97 -0.60
C LYS A 421 5.37 12.27 -0.87
N ILE A 422 5.23 12.66 -2.13
CA ILE A 422 4.57 13.90 -2.57
C ILE A 422 3.29 13.63 -3.36
N PRO A 423 2.34 14.59 -3.40
CA PRO A 423 1.09 14.46 -4.17
C PRO A 423 1.35 14.29 -5.67
N PRO A 424 0.31 13.98 -6.47
CA PRO A 424 0.44 13.84 -7.92
C PRO A 424 1.21 15.00 -8.56
N ILE A 425 2.22 14.70 -9.36
CA ILE A 425 3.01 15.73 -10.03
C ILE A 425 2.30 16.25 -11.28
N ALA A 426 2.66 17.47 -11.69
CA ALA A 426 2.20 18.02 -12.96
C ALA A 426 2.80 17.25 -14.14
N ASN A 427 2.04 17.13 -15.22
CA ASN A 427 2.53 16.69 -16.52
C ASN A 427 2.21 17.77 -17.57
N PRO A 428 3.16 18.67 -17.89
CA PRO A 428 2.94 19.74 -18.85
C PRO A 428 2.58 19.25 -20.25
N ILE A 429 3.08 18.08 -20.67
CA ILE A 429 2.79 17.50 -21.99
C ILE A 429 1.31 17.10 -22.08
N ALA A 430 0.77 16.56 -20.98
CA ALA A 430 -0.63 16.17 -20.88
C ALA A 430 -1.58 17.31 -20.47
N GLY A 431 -1.03 18.46 -20.05
CA GLY A 431 -1.81 19.57 -19.47
C GLY A 431 -2.35 19.28 -18.07
N LYS A 432 -1.79 18.27 -17.38
CA LYS A 432 -2.13 17.93 -16.00
C LYS A 432 -1.37 18.84 -15.04
N GLU A 433 -2.07 19.49 -14.14
CA GLU A 433 -1.49 20.30 -13.07
C GLU A 433 -1.12 19.45 -11.85
N ALA A 434 -0.17 19.93 -11.05
CA ALA A 434 0.18 19.28 -9.79
C ALA A 434 -1.05 19.13 -8.88
N GLY A 435 -1.13 18.00 -8.19
CA GLY A 435 -2.25 17.56 -7.37
C GLY A 435 -3.40 16.94 -8.15
N GLN A 436 -3.51 17.11 -9.48
CA GLN A 436 -4.61 16.49 -10.22
C GLN A 436 -4.45 14.97 -10.33
N VAL A 437 -5.55 14.24 -10.16
CA VAL A 437 -5.63 12.80 -10.37
C VAL A 437 -6.24 12.52 -11.75
N SER A 438 -5.53 11.79 -12.59
CA SER A 438 -5.88 11.51 -13.99
C SER A 438 -6.51 10.13 -14.20
N GLN A 439 -7.06 9.91 -15.40
CA GLN A 439 -7.46 8.58 -15.88
C GLN A 439 -6.30 7.60 -15.78
N LEU A 440 -5.10 8.06 -16.15
CA LEU A 440 -3.89 7.25 -16.11
C LEU A 440 -3.56 6.81 -14.68
N ASP A 441 -3.61 7.72 -13.71
CA ASP A 441 -3.38 7.42 -12.30
C ASP A 441 -4.35 6.32 -11.82
N ILE A 442 -5.64 6.47 -12.12
CA ILE A 442 -6.69 5.52 -11.71
C ILE A 442 -6.52 4.16 -12.40
N GLU A 443 -6.21 4.13 -13.70
CA GLU A 443 -5.95 2.90 -14.45
C GLU A 443 -4.72 2.14 -13.89
N ASN A 444 -3.69 2.87 -13.45
CA ASN A 444 -2.47 2.29 -12.88
C ASN A 444 -2.71 1.59 -11.55
N VAL A 445 -3.57 2.17 -10.72
CA VAL A 445 -3.90 1.65 -9.39
C VAL A 445 -4.91 0.51 -9.50
N MET A 446 -5.99 0.69 -10.28
CA MET A 446 -7.13 -0.23 -10.38
C MET A 446 -7.07 -1.03 -11.69
N ARG A 447 -5.96 -1.73 -11.93
CA ARG A 447 -5.64 -2.35 -13.24
C ARG A 447 -6.65 -3.39 -13.73
N PHE A 448 -7.35 -4.05 -12.83
CA PHE A 448 -8.33 -5.09 -13.17
C PHE A 448 -9.70 -4.52 -13.58
N ASN A 449 -9.98 -3.25 -13.24
CA ASN A 449 -11.27 -2.59 -13.45
C ASN A 449 -12.47 -3.49 -13.09
N ASN A 450 -12.46 -4.07 -11.88
CA ASN A 450 -13.46 -5.07 -11.51
C ASN A 450 -14.87 -4.48 -11.57
N GLU A 451 -15.84 -5.32 -11.92
CA GLU A 451 -17.24 -4.97 -11.73
C GLU A 451 -17.55 -4.88 -10.24
N LEU A 452 -18.47 -4.01 -9.88
CA LEU A 452 -19.00 -3.90 -8.53
C LEU A 452 -20.27 -4.74 -8.40
N THR A 453 -20.36 -5.52 -7.32
CA THR A 453 -21.52 -6.34 -6.99
C THR A 453 -22.10 -5.86 -5.68
N VAL A 454 -23.39 -5.57 -5.66
CA VAL A 454 -24.16 -5.30 -4.44
C VAL A 454 -24.86 -6.58 -3.99
N LEU A 455 -24.69 -6.93 -2.72
CA LEU A 455 -25.29 -8.08 -2.08
C LEU A 455 -25.69 -7.75 -0.64
N THR A 456 -26.35 -8.68 0.03
CA THR A 456 -26.78 -8.53 1.43
C THR A 456 -26.09 -9.57 2.30
N LEU A 457 -25.38 -9.13 3.33
CA LEU A 457 -24.77 -10.02 4.33
C LEU A 457 -25.53 -9.92 5.64
N THR A 458 -25.70 -11.03 6.35
CA THR A 458 -26.07 -10.97 7.77
C THR A 458 -24.89 -10.54 8.63
N ALA A 459 -25.13 -10.10 9.87
CA ALA A 459 -24.07 -9.80 10.85
C ALA A 459 -23.07 -10.98 10.99
N SER A 460 -23.57 -12.21 11.05
CA SER A 460 -22.71 -13.39 11.12
C SER A 460 -21.89 -13.62 9.84
N GLN A 461 -22.47 -13.37 8.66
CA GLN A 461 -21.75 -13.51 7.40
C GLN A 461 -20.71 -12.40 7.23
N LEU A 462 -21.00 -11.17 7.65
CA LEU A 462 -20.07 -10.06 7.65
C LEU A 462 -18.84 -10.36 8.52
N GLN A 463 -19.04 -10.89 9.74
CA GLN A 463 -17.94 -11.36 10.58
C GLN A 463 -17.07 -12.41 9.85
N GLN A 464 -17.68 -13.40 9.20
CA GLN A 464 -16.95 -14.44 8.47
C GLN A 464 -16.12 -13.87 7.31
N VAL A 465 -16.67 -12.89 6.58
CA VAL A 465 -15.97 -12.21 5.48
C VAL A 465 -14.73 -11.46 5.97
N ILE A 466 -14.85 -10.70 7.07
CA ILE A 466 -13.71 -9.95 7.63
C ILE A 466 -12.68 -10.89 8.26
N GLU A 467 -13.10 -11.91 9.00
CA GLU A 467 -12.19 -12.95 9.53
C GLU A 467 -11.42 -13.67 8.41
N HIS A 468 -12.08 -13.95 7.28
CA HIS A 468 -11.39 -14.50 6.11
C HIS A 468 -10.32 -13.54 5.60
N GLY A 469 -10.64 -12.26 5.42
CA GLY A 469 -9.67 -11.26 4.98
C GLY A 469 -8.43 -11.19 5.88
N LEU A 470 -8.61 -11.37 7.19
CA LEU A 470 -7.54 -11.33 8.20
C LEU A 470 -6.80 -12.66 8.38
N ALA A 471 -7.28 -13.78 7.83
CA ALA A 471 -6.80 -15.13 8.13
C ALA A 471 -5.31 -15.37 7.80
N LYS A 472 -4.73 -14.63 6.85
CA LYS A 472 -3.33 -14.77 6.45
C LYS A 472 -2.42 -13.64 6.94
N THR A 473 -2.94 -12.71 7.75
CA THR A 473 -2.14 -11.63 8.33
C THR A 473 -1.12 -12.22 9.31
N ALA A 474 0.16 -11.94 9.07
CA ALA A 474 1.28 -12.38 9.90
C ALA A 474 2.48 -11.48 9.63
N ALA A 475 3.43 -11.43 10.57
CA ALA A 475 4.65 -10.64 10.39
C ALA A 475 5.38 -11.04 9.09
N GLY A 476 5.66 -10.05 8.23
CA GLY A 476 6.33 -10.24 6.93
C GLY A 476 5.45 -10.84 5.81
N ALA A 477 4.19 -11.18 6.08
CA ALA A 477 3.27 -11.68 5.05
C ALA A 477 2.48 -10.52 4.41
N THR A 478 2.34 -10.53 3.08
CA THR A 478 1.57 -9.51 2.32
C THR A 478 0.38 -10.15 1.58
N PRO A 479 -0.62 -10.68 2.30
CA PRO A 479 -1.71 -11.45 1.69
C PRO A 479 -2.64 -10.56 0.87
N GLY A 480 -2.85 -10.89 -0.41
CA GLY A 480 -3.76 -10.14 -1.29
C GLY A 480 -5.19 -10.01 -0.77
N GLN A 481 -5.62 -10.96 0.07
CA GLN A 481 -6.98 -11.04 0.61
C GLN A 481 -7.30 -10.04 1.73
N PHE A 482 -6.31 -9.29 2.26
CA PHE A 482 -6.54 -8.33 3.35
C PHE A 482 -7.59 -7.27 2.96
N PRO A 483 -8.58 -6.96 3.83
CA PRO A 483 -9.69 -6.11 3.45
C PRO A 483 -9.39 -4.62 3.65
N GLN A 484 -9.70 -3.81 2.63
CA GLN A 484 -9.89 -2.36 2.70
C GLN A 484 -11.40 -2.07 2.71
N VAL A 485 -11.84 -1.09 3.49
CA VAL A 485 -13.27 -0.95 3.85
C VAL A 485 -13.77 0.49 3.79
N GLY A 486 -15.08 0.65 3.57
CA GLY A 486 -15.78 1.93 3.61
C GLY A 486 -17.15 1.77 4.28
N GLY A 487 -17.62 2.81 4.98
CA GLY A 487 -18.87 2.78 5.76
C GLY A 487 -18.84 1.90 7.01
N MET A 488 -17.65 1.48 7.45
CA MET A 488 -17.42 0.74 8.69
C MET A 488 -16.00 0.93 9.20
N ALA A 489 -15.79 0.61 10.48
CA ALA A 489 -14.46 0.45 11.08
C ALA A 489 -14.37 -0.89 11.81
N PHE A 490 -13.17 -1.45 11.91
CA PHE A 490 -12.93 -2.66 12.68
C PHE A 490 -11.54 -2.68 13.31
N SER A 491 -11.39 -3.47 14.37
CA SER A 491 -10.10 -3.75 15.00
C SER A 491 -9.77 -5.23 14.96
N PHE A 492 -8.49 -5.57 14.90
CA PHE A 492 -8.04 -6.96 14.88
C PHE A 492 -6.74 -7.17 15.65
N ASP A 493 -6.53 -8.40 16.10
CA ASP A 493 -5.27 -8.85 16.69
C ASP A 493 -4.71 -10.03 15.86
N ALA A 494 -3.65 -9.77 15.10
CA ALA A 494 -3.02 -10.76 14.23
C ALA A 494 -2.33 -11.90 15.01
N SER A 495 -2.04 -11.71 16.29
CA SER A 495 -1.43 -12.73 17.15
C SER A 495 -2.42 -13.84 17.55
N LEU A 496 -3.72 -13.58 17.44
CA LEU A 496 -4.75 -14.56 17.75
C LEU A 496 -4.91 -15.64 16.66
N PRO A 497 -5.44 -16.82 17.02
CA PRO A 497 -5.73 -17.88 16.06
C PRO A 497 -6.63 -17.42 14.92
N VAL A 498 -6.41 -17.99 13.72
CA VAL A 498 -7.26 -17.75 12.56
C VAL A 498 -8.74 -18.02 12.89
N GLY A 499 -9.62 -17.07 12.56
CA GLY A 499 -11.04 -17.10 12.90
C GLY A 499 -11.39 -16.49 14.26
N GLN A 500 -10.41 -15.93 14.98
CA GLN A 500 -10.61 -15.18 16.23
C GLN A 500 -9.90 -13.81 16.22
N ARG A 501 -9.48 -13.35 15.03
CA ARG A 501 -8.62 -12.18 14.87
C ARG A 501 -9.40 -10.89 14.95
N LEU A 502 -10.64 -10.87 14.48
CA LEU A 502 -11.52 -9.70 14.56
C LEU A 502 -11.91 -9.46 16.02
N ARG A 503 -11.71 -8.23 16.51
CA ARG A 503 -11.95 -7.86 17.91
C ARG A 503 -13.16 -6.94 18.05
N ALA A 504 -13.29 -5.96 17.18
CA ALA A 504 -14.46 -5.10 17.12
C ALA A 504 -14.83 -4.76 15.67
N LEU A 505 -16.11 -4.50 15.40
CA LEU A 505 -16.61 -4.04 14.10
C LEU A 505 -17.84 -3.15 14.31
N SER A 506 -17.80 -1.92 13.77
CA SER A 506 -18.91 -0.97 13.78
C SER A 506 -19.23 -0.46 12.37
N LEU A 507 -20.50 -0.19 12.08
CA LEU A 507 -20.90 0.55 10.88
C LEU A 507 -20.86 2.04 11.16
N ARG A 508 -20.44 2.83 10.17
CA ARG A 508 -20.32 4.29 10.28
C ARG A 508 -21.14 4.99 9.20
N ASP A 509 -21.82 6.07 9.57
CA ASP A 509 -22.42 6.97 8.60
C ASP A 509 -21.41 7.96 8.02
N GLU A 510 -21.89 8.85 7.13
CA GLU A 510 -21.04 9.85 6.46
C GLU A 510 -20.43 10.89 7.41
N SER A 511 -20.93 10.97 8.66
CA SER A 511 -20.37 11.83 9.71
C SER A 511 -19.35 11.12 10.60
N GLY A 512 -19.01 9.86 10.29
CA GLY A 512 -18.15 9.02 11.13
C GLY A 512 -18.86 8.45 12.36
N SER A 513 -20.15 8.73 12.54
CA SER A 513 -20.93 8.27 13.70
C SER A 513 -21.25 6.79 13.62
N VAL A 514 -21.15 6.09 14.75
CA VAL A 514 -21.47 4.66 14.84
C VAL A 514 -22.98 4.47 14.73
N THR A 515 -23.40 3.65 13.76
CA THR A 515 -24.83 3.35 13.50
C THR A 515 -25.24 1.93 13.89
N ASP A 516 -24.29 1.00 13.94
CA ASP A 516 -24.49 -0.38 14.43
C ASP A 516 -23.15 -0.93 14.95
N ILE A 517 -23.20 -1.75 16.01
CA ILE A 517 -22.06 -2.51 16.51
C ILE A 517 -22.30 -3.98 16.17
N VAL A 518 -21.47 -4.54 15.30
CA VAL A 518 -21.62 -5.91 14.79
C VAL A 518 -20.81 -6.89 15.64
N VAL A 519 -19.58 -6.51 16.00
CA VAL A 519 -18.67 -7.33 16.78
C VAL A 519 -18.10 -6.49 17.93
N GLU A 520 -18.09 -7.06 19.13
CA GLU A 520 -17.45 -6.51 20.31
C GLU A 520 -16.72 -7.64 21.05
N ASN A 521 -15.46 -7.41 21.44
CA ASN A 521 -14.61 -8.41 22.08
C ASN A 521 -14.50 -9.75 21.31
N GLY A 522 -14.62 -9.70 19.98
CA GLY A 522 -14.60 -10.85 19.07
C GLY A 522 -15.89 -11.67 19.06
N GLN A 523 -16.97 -11.17 19.65
CA GLN A 523 -18.29 -11.80 19.66
C GLN A 523 -19.31 -10.97 18.89
N LEU A 524 -20.26 -11.64 18.23
CA LEU A 524 -21.39 -10.93 17.59
C LEU A 524 -22.24 -10.24 18.64
N VAL A 525 -22.56 -8.98 18.40
CA VAL A 525 -23.50 -8.20 19.20
C VAL A 525 -24.85 -8.22 18.49
N GLY A 526 -25.97 -8.37 19.21
CA GLY A 526 -27.33 -8.32 18.66
C GLY A 526 -27.76 -9.54 17.83
N ASP A 527 -28.78 -9.39 17.00
CA ASP A 527 -29.30 -10.48 16.14
C ASP A 527 -28.28 -10.86 15.05
N PRO A 528 -27.77 -12.10 15.01
CA PRO A 528 -26.79 -12.54 14.00
C PRO A 528 -27.35 -12.56 12.57
N ASN A 529 -28.67 -12.52 12.40
CA ASN A 529 -29.36 -12.53 11.10
C ASN A 529 -29.74 -11.14 10.61
N ARG A 530 -29.56 -10.08 11.40
CA ARG A 530 -29.76 -8.71 10.91
C ARG A 530 -28.81 -8.48 9.74
N SER A 531 -29.27 -7.74 8.75
CA SER A 531 -28.62 -7.70 7.45
C SER A 531 -28.17 -6.31 7.07
N PHE A 532 -27.06 -6.28 6.33
CA PHE A 532 -26.41 -5.08 5.85
C PHE A 532 -26.24 -5.18 4.34
N ARG A 533 -26.58 -4.09 3.65
CA ARG A 533 -26.41 -4.00 2.21
C ARG A 533 -24.95 -3.61 1.93
N THR A 534 -24.25 -4.44 1.17
CA THR A 534 -22.81 -4.38 0.98
C THR A 534 -22.47 -4.34 -0.51
N VAL A 535 -21.56 -3.45 -0.90
CA VAL A 535 -20.90 -3.50 -2.20
C VAL A 535 -19.53 -4.14 -2.07
N THR A 536 -19.17 -5.01 -3.03
CA THR A 536 -17.82 -5.57 -3.14
C THR A 536 -17.44 -5.74 -4.60
N LEU A 537 -16.23 -6.20 -4.85
CA LEU A 537 -15.76 -6.52 -6.20
C LEU A 537 -16.39 -7.83 -6.66
N LYS A 538 -16.80 -7.91 -7.92
CA LYS A 538 -17.30 -9.15 -8.53
C LYS A 538 -16.29 -10.29 -8.40
N PHE A 539 -15.00 -10.00 -8.51
CA PHE A 539 -13.93 -10.97 -8.25
C PHE A 539 -14.09 -11.64 -6.88
N LEU A 540 -14.33 -10.87 -5.81
CA LEU A 540 -14.54 -11.39 -4.47
C LEU A 540 -15.90 -12.08 -4.34
N ALA A 541 -16.96 -11.48 -4.88
CA ALA A 541 -18.31 -12.05 -4.89
C ALA A 541 -18.36 -13.46 -5.54
N ASP A 542 -17.50 -13.69 -6.54
CA ASP A 542 -17.36 -14.97 -7.24
C ASP A 542 -16.40 -15.96 -6.53
N GLY A 543 -15.84 -15.60 -5.36
CA GLY A 543 -14.94 -16.44 -4.55
C GLY A 543 -13.45 -16.18 -4.73
N GLY A 544 -13.09 -15.09 -5.41
CA GLY A 544 -11.71 -14.61 -5.53
C GLY A 544 -11.04 -14.45 -4.17
N ASP A 545 -9.72 -14.71 -4.11
CA ASP A 545 -8.94 -14.74 -2.87
C ASP A 545 -9.51 -15.67 -1.77
N GLY A 546 -10.39 -16.61 -2.14
CA GLY A 546 -11.02 -17.57 -1.25
C GLY A 546 -12.15 -17.00 -0.41
N TYR A 547 -12.63 -15.79 -0.70
CA TYR A 547 -13.70 -15.16 0.08
C TYR A 547 -15.01 -16.00 0.04
N PRO A 548 -15.76 -16.10 1.16
CA PRO A 548 -16.88 -17.03 1.30
C PRO A 548 -18.19 -16.54 0.66
N PHE A 549 -18.19 -15.47 -0.15
CA PHE A 549 -19.41 -14.95 -0.78
C PHE A 549 -20.23 -16.00 -1.57
N PRO A 550 -19.62 -16.94 -2.32
CA PRO A 550 -20.37 -18.00 -3.00
C PRO A 550 -21.19 -18.89 -2.07
N ASP A 551 -20.73 -19.09 -0.83
CA ASP A 551 -21.43 -19.89 0.19
C ASP A 551 -22.73 -19.19 0.64
N PHE A 552 -22.83 -17.88 0.42
CA PHE A 552 -23.97 -17.05 0.79
C PHE A 552 -24.87 -16.69 -0.40
N ALA A 553 -24.56 -17.16 -1.62
CA ALA A 553 -25.24 -16.71 -2.84
C ALA A 553 -26.77 -16.95 -2.82
N ALA A 554 -27.22 -17.99 -2.11
CA ALA A 554 -28.64 -18.31 -1.98
C ALA A 554 -29.44 -17.30 -1.12
N THR A 555 -28.79 -16.59 -0.21
CA THR A 555 -29.44 -15.65 0.73
C THR A 555 -29.03 -14.20 0.53
N SER A 556 -27.92 -13.95 -0.17
CA SER A 556 -27.34 -12.60 -0.32
C SER A 556 -27.84 -11.82 -1.55
N ASN A 557 -28.52 -12.47 -2.50
CA ASN A 557 -29.08 -11.86 -3.71
C ASN A 557 -28.11 -10.89 -4.43
N PRO A 558 -26.97 -11.38 -4.95
CA PRO A 558 -25.96 -10.54 -5.58
C PRO A 558 -26.46 -9.93 -6.90
N VAL A 559 -26.17 -8.65 -7.09
CA VAL A 559 -26.53 -7.86 -8.28
C VAL A 559 -25.29 -7.11 -8.76
N SER A 560 -24.83 -7.38 -10.00
CA SER A 560 -23.76 -6.59 -10.63
C SER A 560 -24.30 -5.20 -10.97
N LEU A 561 -23.51 -4.17 -10.67
CA LEU A 561 -23.81 -2.79 -11.07
C LEU A 561 -23.46 -2.53 -12.53
N ALA A 562 -22.52 -3.29 -13.10
CA ALA A 562 -22.21 -3.23 -14.51
C ALA A 562 -23.32 -3.90 -15.33
N ALA A 563 -23.69 -3.27 -16.44
CA ALA A 563 -24.69 -3.87 -17.34
C ALA A 563 -24.16 -5.19 -17.92
N ALA A 564 -25.02 -6.20 -18.04
CA ALA A 564 -24.64 -7.50 -18.58
C ALA A 564 -24.08 -7.35 -20.02
N GLY A 565 -22.87 -7.85 -20.25
CA GLY A 565 -22.18 -7.74 -21.54
C GLY A 565 -21.57 -6.36 -21.83
N SER A 566 -21.49 -5.47 -20.83
CA SER A 566 -20.73 -4.22 -20.94
C SER A 566 -19.24 -4.48 -21.16
N ASP A 567 -18.58 -3.54 -21.83
CA ASP A 567 -17.13 -3.59 -22.00
C ASP A 567 -16.37 -3.35 -20.68
N SER A 568 -15.05 -3.51 -20.71
CA SER A 568 -14.17 -3.29 -19.56
C SER A 568 -13.43 -1.95 -19.62
N THR A 569 -13.94 -0.97 -20.37
CA THR A 569 -13.28 0.33 -20.52
C THR A 569 -13.42 1.19 -19.27
N PHE A 570 -12.54 2.20 -19.16
CA PHE A 570 -12.51 3.14 -18.04
C PHE A 570 -13.86 3.81 -17.75
N ASN A 571 -14.61 4.15 -18.81
CA ASN A 571 -15.84 4.93 -18.68
C ASN A 571 -17.09 4.06 -18.36
N THR A 572 -16.95 2.74 -18.28
CA THR A 572 -18.09 1.84 -18.09
C THR A 572 -18.64 1.93 -16.66
N PRO A 573 -19.92 2.32 -16.48
CA PRO A 573 -20.54 2.40 -15.16
C PRO A 573 -20.58 1.05 -14.44
N GLY A 574 -20.52 1.09 -13.10
CA GLY A 574 -20.56 -0.09 -12.26
C GLY A 574 -19.23 -0.85 -12.16
N ARG A 575 -18.12 -0.22 -12.58
CA ARG A 575 -16.75 -0.74 -12.41
C ARG A 575 -15.89 0.19 -11.55
N GLU A 576 -14.85 -0.36 -10.96
CA GLU A 576 -13.97 0.34 -10.00
C GLU A 576 -13.34 1.62 -10.55
N GLN A 577 -12.80 1.62 -11.78
CA GLN A 577 -12.10 2.80 -12.31
C GLN A 577 -13.08 3.97 -12.45
N LYS A 578 -14.27 3.71 -13.00
CA LYS A 578 -15.33 4.72 -13.14
C LYS A 578 -15.84 5.20 -11.78
N ALA A 579 -15.95 4.29 -10.80
CA ALA A 579 -16.38 4.63 -9.45
C ALA A 579 -15.40 5.60 -8.78
N VAL A 580 -14.09 5.34 -8.86
CA VAL A 580 -13.04 6.23 -8.33
C VAL A 580 -13.04 7.58 -9.04
N ALA A 581 -13.14 7.58 -10.38
CA ALA A 581 -13.21 8.81 -11.16
C ALA A 581 -14.42 9.68 -10.77
N ASP A 582 -15.61 9.08 -10.67
CA ASP A 582 -16.82 9.81 -10.30
C ASP A 582 -16.79 10.31 -8.86
N TYR A 583 -16.21 9.52 -7.93
CA TYR A 583 -16.08 9.91 -6.54
C TYR A 583 -15.11 11.09 -6.37
N LEU A 584 -13.92 11.02 -6.97
CA LEU A 584 -12.96 12.13 -6.99
C LEU A 584 -13.59 13.39 -7.59
N ALA A 585 -14.41 13.24 -8.63
CA ALA A 585 -15.05 14.38 -9.28
C ALA A 585 -16.13 15.00 -8.39
N ALA A 586 -16.79 14.18 -7.56
CA ALA A 586 -17.79 14.62 -6.61
C ALA A 586 -17.19 15.33 -5.38
N ILE A 587 -16.09 14.80 -4.83
CA ILE A 587 -15.44 15.40 -3.64
C ILE A 587 -14.53 16.58 -4.01
N GLY A 588 -13.99 16.60 -5.24
CA GLY A 588 -13.13 17.65 -5.78
C GLY A 588 -11.69 17.62 -5.24
N LEU A 589 -11.52 17.52 -3.93
CA LEU A 589 -10.22 17.47 -3.25
C LEU A 589 -10.20 16.33 -2.22
N PHE A 590 -9.15 15.51 -2.27
CA PHE A 590 -8.80 14.53 -1.25
C PHE A 590 -7.56 15.02 -0.48
N ASN A 591 -7.63 15.04 0.85
CA ASN A 591 -6.57 15.59 1.70
C ASN A 591 -6.29 14.76 2.97
N GLU A 592 -6.81 13.54 3.05
CA GLU A 592 -6.54 12.61 4.15
C GLU A 592 -5.16 11.97 3.96
N ALA A 593 -4.18 12.40 4.76
CA ALA A 593 -2.83 11.86 4.71
C ALA A 593 -2.81 10.38 5.13
N ASP A 594 -1.92 9.61 4.50
CA ASP A 594 -1.62 8.27 4.96
C ASP A 594 -0.84 8.33 6.27
N VAL A 595 -1.18 7.47 7.23
CA VAL A 595 -0.56 7.44 8.56
C VAL A 595 0.00 6.05 8.85
N PRO A 596 0.95 5.91 9.80
CA PRO A 596 1.42 4.59 10.22
C PRO A 596 0.31 3.78 10.89
N ALA A 597 0.44 2.45 10.91
CA ALA A 597 -0.55 1.54 11.51
C ALA A 597 -0.92 1.82 13.00
N ALA A 598 -0.05 2.54 13.73
CA ALA A 598 -0.33 2.97 15.10
C ALA A 598 -1.39 4.08 15.18
N GLU A 599 -1.66 4.75 14.06
CA GLU A 599 -2.57 5.89 13.92
C GLU A 599 -3.80 5.56 13.06
N ASP A 600 -3.88 4.38 12.43
CA ASP A 600 -5.03 3.87 11.66
C ASP A 600 -6.37 3.93 12.41
N GLU A 601 -7.38 4.59 11.85
CA GLU A 601 -8.67 4.81 12.52
C GLU A 601 -9.79 3.88 12.06
N ARG A 602 -9.77 3.45 10.79
CA ARG A 602 -10.79 2.58 10.17
C ARG A 602 -10.44 1.10 10.30
N ILE A 603 -9.16 0.74 10.17
CA ILE A 603 -8.67 -0.64 10.23
C ILE A 603 -7.56 -0.74 11.29
N GLN A 604 -7.92 -1.11 12.51
CA GLN A 604 -7.02 -0.95 13.67
C GLN A 604 -6.32 -2.26 14.04
N ASN A 605 -4.99 -2.29 13.96
CA ASN A 605 -4.21 -3.44 14.45
C ASN A 605 -3.85 -3.27 15.95
N LEU A 606 -4.46 -4.08 16.81
CA LEU A 606 -4.29 -4.00 18.26
C LEU A 606 -2.91 -4.42 18.75
N THR A 607 -2.04 -4.96 17.90
CA THR A 607 -0.65 -5.20 18.27
C THR A 607 0.18 -3.91 18.30
N VAL A 608 -0.31 -2.82 17.71
CA VAL A 608 0.43 -1.55 17.60
C VAL A 608 -0.35 -0.32 18.08
N ARG A 609 -1.66 -0.42 18.34
CA ARG A 609 -2.49 0.66 18.89
C ARG A 609 -3.60 0.16 19.82
N SER A 610 -4.22 1.09 20.55
CA SER A 610 -5.45 0.84 21.32
C SER A 610 -6.68 0.73 20.43
N ASP A 611 -7.69 0.02 20.93
CA ASP A 611 -8.96 -0.19 20.22
C ASP A 611 -9.88 1.01 20.37
N THR A 612 -10.19 1.64 19.24
CA THR A 612 -11.14 2.75 19.12
C THR A 612 -12.16 2.48 18.00
N ALA A 613 -12.23 1.24 17.49
CA ALA A 613 -13.06 0.92 16.33
C ALA A 613 -14.57 1.09 16.63
N LEU A 614 -14.97 1.02 17.90
CA LEU A 614 -16.34 1.28 18.35
C LEU A 614 -16.56 2.73 18.84
N ALA A 615 -15.52 3.56 18.87
CA ALA A 615 -15.62 4.95 19.31
C ALA A 615 -16.26 5.82 18.22
N SER A 616 -17.26 6.61 18.59
CA SER A 616 -17.73 7.74 17.77
C SER A 616 -16.79 8.92 17.94
N GLU A 617 -16.58 9.73 16.89
CA GLU A 617 -15.65 10.88 16.86
C GLU A 617 -15.89 12.00 17.90
N PHE A 618 -16.82 11.82 18.83
CA PHE A 618 -17.05 12.75 19.92
C PHE A 618 -16.13 12.55 21.13
N PHE A 619 -15.32 11.49 21.19
CA PHE A 619 -14.41 11.24 22.32
C PHE A 619 -13.06 10.74 21.86
N ASN A 620 -12.22 11.67 21.41
CA ASN A 620 -10.79 11.45 21.25
C ASN A 620 -10.05 12.51 22.08
N LEU A 621 -9.71 12.18 23.32
CA LEU A 621 -8.71 12.92 24.09
C LEU A 621 -7.62 11.93 24.47
N ASN A 622 -6.61 11.85 23.61
CA ASN A 622 -5.27 11.49 24.03
C ASN A 622 -4.80 12.58 25.00
N ASP A 623 -4.84 12.31 26.30
CA ASP A 623 -3.83 12.73 27.27
C ASP A 623 -4.21 12.18 28.65
N ASP A 624 -3.20 11.90 29.47
CA ASP A 624 -3.25 11.40 30.86
C ASP A 624 -4.00 12.32 31.86
N ASP A 625 -4.90 13.19 31.40
CA ASP A 625 -5.72 14.08 32.22
C ASP A 625 -7.19 13.61 32.22
N ASN A 626 -7.57 12.97 33.33
CA ASN A 626 -8.91 12.46 33.67
C ASN A 626 -9.96 13.58 33.86
N VAL A 627 -10.04 14.58 32.97
CA VAL A 627 -10.99 15.69 33.08
C VAL A 627 -11.87 15.77 31.83
N PHE A 628 -13.12 15.36 31.97
CA PHE A 628 -14.16 15.47 30.96
C PHE A 628 -14.96 16.75 31.20
N THR A 629 -14.78 17.78 30.35
CA THR A 629 -15.54 19.05 30.46
C THR A 629 -16.31 19.35 29.18
N VAL A 630 -17.65 19.39 29.26
CA VAL A 630 -18.51 19.72 28.12
C VAL A 630 -18.74 21.23 28.04
N ALA A 631 -18.04 21.92 27.14
CA ALA A 631 -18.01 23.39 27.17
C ALA A 631 -19.19 24.11 26.48
N SER A 632 -20.10 23.47 25.74
CA SER A 632 -21.29 24.15 25.17
C SER A 632 -22.28 23.16 24.51
N GLY A 633 -23.49 23.06 25.08
CA GLY A 633 -24.83 22.91 24.49
C GLY A 633 -25.13 22.22 23.14
N LEU A 634 -24.19 21.54 22.49
CA LEU A 634 -24.42 20.78 21.25
C LEU A 634 -24.38 19.26 21.47
N LEU A 635 -24.25 18.82 22.73
CA LEU A 635 -24.08 17.41 23.10
C LEU A 635 -25.24 16.80 23.91
N ALA A 636 -26.17 17.61 24.44
CA ALA A 636 -27.37 17.12 25.16
C ALA A 636 -28.59 16.86 24.24
N GLY A 637 -28.40 16.95 22.92
CA GLY A 637 -29.49 17.06 21.95
C GLY A 637 -29.89 15.79 21.20
N ARG A 638 -29.47 14.57 21.58
CA ARG A 638 -30.06 13.30 21.09
C ARG A 638 -29.49 12.08 21.82
N LEU A 639 -30.18 11.61 22.87
CA LEU A 639 -30.23 10.21 23.35
C LEU A 639 -28.90 9.41 23.38
N GLY A 640 -27.82 9.99 23.90
CA GLY A 640 -26.56 9.27 24.13
C GLY A 640 -25.80 9.91 25.28
N GLY A 641 -25.92 9.33 26.48
CA GLY A 641 -25.37 9.88 27.72
C GLY A 641 -23.85 9.98 27.75
N LEU A 642 -23.36 10.76 28.72
CA LEU A 642 -21.94 10.86 29.09
C LEU A 642 -21.50 9.54 29.75
N ARG A 643 -20.42 8.95 29.24
CA ARG A 643 -19.82 7.73 29.81
C ARG A 643 -18.34 7.99 30.09
N SER A 644 -17.90 7.61 31.28
CA SER A 644 -16.48 7.63 31.63
C SER A 644 -15.67 6.56 30.90
N LEU A 645 -14.33 6.68 30.97
CA LEU A 645 -13.38 5.66 30.56
C LEU A 645 -13.07 4.71 31.74
N ASP A 646 -12.17 3.74 31.57
CA ASP A 646 -11.69 2.94 32.72
C ASP A 646 -10.66 3.79 33.52
N GLY A 647 -11.00 4.24 34.74
CA GLY A 647 -10.11 5.08 35.57
C GLY A 647 -10.80 5.67 36.80
N ASN A 648 -10.11 6.53 37.56
CA ASN A 648 -10.73 7.42 38.56
C ASN A 648 -10.94 8.79 37.89
N ASP A 649 -12.16 9.15 37.53
CA ASP A 649 -12.42 10.20 36.55
C ASP A 649 -13.04 11.47 37.14
N ILE A 650 -12.81 12.62 36.49
CA ILE A 650 -13.51 13.88 36.77
C ILE A 650 -14.46 14.17 35.61
N ILE A 651 -15.76 14.05 35.85
CA ILE A 651 -16.82 14.22 34.86
C ILE A 651 -17.61 15.49 35.15
N THR A 652 -17.70 16.39 34.18
CA THR A 652 -18.51 17.62 34.25
C THR A 652 -19.57 17.60 33.16
N GLY A 653 -20.85 17.66 33.56
CA GLY A 653 -22.03 17.78 32.72
C GLY A 653 -22.16 19.16 32.08
N SER A 654 -23.39 19.54 31.74
CA SER A 654 -23.72 20.74 30.99
C SER A 654 -24.77 21.58 31.73
N ALA A 655 -25.23 22.69 31.12
CA ALA A 655 -26.32 23.48 31.70
C ALA A 655 -27.72 22.97 31.29
N GLU A 656 -27.80 21.79 30.69
CA GLU A 656 -29.03 21.11 30.25
C GLU A 656 -29.15 19.74 30.93
N ALA A 657 -30.35 19.16 30.96
CA ALA A 657 -30.58 17.84 31.56
C ALA A 657 -29.72 16.72 30.94
N ASP A 658 -28.89 16.09 31.76
CA ASP A 658 -27.88 15.12 31.37
C ASP A 658 -28.16 13.70 31.92
N LEU A 659 -27.63 12.70 31.20
CA LEU A 659 -27.56 11.30 31.65
C LEU A 659 -26.09 10.91 31.75
N ILE A 660 -25.58 10.75 32.97
CA ILE A 660 -24.15 10.57 33.25
C ILE A 660 -23.89 9.20 33.91
N ASN A 661 -22.85 8.48 33.50
CA ASN A 661 -22.42 7.21 34.09
C ASN A 661 -20.89 7.16 34.31
N GLY A 662 -20.45 7.07 35.57
CA GLY A 662 -19.04 6.96 35.99
C GLY A 662 -18.42 5.57 35.73
N ASN A 663 -19.24 4.53 35.62
CA ASN A 663 -18.85 3.13 35.43
C ASN A 663 -18.12 2.49 36.62
N ARG A 664 -16.79 2.55 36.70
CA ARG A 664 -15.97 1.79 37.67
C ARG A 664 -14.87 2.70 38.22
N ASN A 665 -14.40 2.36 39.42
CA ASN A 665 -13.44 3.04 40.27
C ASN A 665 -13.99 4.33 40.90
N ASP A 666 -13.14 5.09 41.62
CA ASP A 666 -13.57 6.22 42.45
C ASP A 666 -13.62 7.51 41.60
N ASP A 667 -14.83 7.98 41.27
CA ASP A 667 -15.07 9.09 40.35
C ASP A 667 -15.52 10.40 41.05
N GLN A 668 -15.34 11.53 40.37
CA GLN A 668 -15.88 12.84 40.75
C GLN A 668 -16.77 13.37 39.62
N ILE A 669 -18.07 13.49 39.88
CA ILE A 669 -19.08 13.85 38.87
C ILE A 669 -19.84 15.11 39.29
N SER A 670 -20.00 16.07 38.37
CA SER A 670 -20.77 17.30 38.53
C SER A 670 -21.77 17.44 37.39
N GLY A 671 -23.06 17.55 37.70
CA GLY A 671 -24.16 17.71 36.73
C GLY A 671 -24.20 19.10 36.08
N LEU A 672 -23.79 20.12 36.85
CA LEU A 672 -23.89 21.55 36.54
C LEU A 672 -25.32 22.11 36.54
N GLY A 673 -26.06 22.05 35.44
CA GLY A 673 -27.39 22.65 35.38
C GLY A 673 -28.36 21.83 34.56
N GLY A 674 -29.64 21.81 34.92
CA GLY A 674 -30.63 20.93 34.31
C GLY A 674 -31.08 19.84 35.27
N ASP A 675 -32.17 19.13 34.94
CA ASP A 675 -32.65 18.01 35.76
C ASP A 675 -31.89 16.72 35.36
N ASP A 676 -30.84 16.37 36.08
CA ASP A 676 -29.87 15.35 35.69
C ASP A 676 -30.20 13.95 36.23
N THR A 677 -29.69 12.92 35.56
CA THR A 677 -29.65 11.54 36.07
C THR A 677 -28.21 11.04 36.08
N VAL A 678 -27.67 10.85 37.28
CA VAL A 678 -26.26 10.51 37.49
C VAL A 678 -26.12 9.14 38.14
N PHE A 679 -25.34 8.26 37.50
CA PHE A 679 -24.92 6.96 38.02
C PHE A 679 -23.43 7.00 38.35
N GLY A 680 -23.07 6.84 39.62
CA GLY A 680 -21.66 6.76 40.07
C GLY A 680 -21.00 5.50 39.52
N GLY A 681 -21.62 4.35 39.78
CA GLY A 681 -21.17 3.08 39.22
C GLY A 681 -20.58 2.22 40.32
N ALA A 682 -19.32 1.81 40.20
CA ALA A 682 -18.67 0.95 41.19
C ALA A 682 -17.37 1.58 41.70
N GLY A 683 -17.33 2.03 42.95
CA GLY A 683 -16.22 2.77 43.55
C GLY A 683 -16.74 3.61 44.71
N ASN A 684 -15.90 4.42 45.34
CA ASN A 684 -16.36 5.43 46.30
C ASN A 684 -16.39 6.79 45.59
N ASP A 685 -17.55 7.13 45.06
CA ASP A 685 -17.72 8.25 44.15
C ASP A 685 -18.11 9.53 44.89
N VAL A 686 -17.84 10.67 44.25
CA VAL A 686 -18.29 12.00 44.68
C VAL A 686 -19.22 12.56 43.62
N LEU A 687 -20.52 12.52 43.88
CA LEU A 687 -21.56 12.98 42.96
C LEU A 687 -22.14 14.32 43.41
N ASN A 688 -22.22 15.26 42.48
CA ASN A 688 -22.82 16.57 42.66
C ASN A 688 -23.87 16.84 41.56
N GLY A 689 -25.13 17.05 41.96
CA GLY A 689 -26.23 17.41 41.04
C GLY A 689 -26.16 18.85 40.53
N ASP A 690 -25.77 19.79 41.40
CA ASP A 690 -25.68 21.23 41.14
C ASP A 690 -27.04 21.96 40.98
N GLU A 691 -27.38 22.52 39.81
CA GLU A 691 -28.63 23.28 39.59
C GLU A 691 -29.71 22.46 38.88
N GLY A 692 -30.76 22.02 39.56
CA GLY A 692 -31.87 21.29 38.93
C GLY A 692 -32.47 20.25 39.85
N ASN A 693 -33.48 19.50 39.38
CA ASN A 693 -34.07 18.41 40.15
C ASN A 693 -33.43 17.10 39.73
N ASP A 694 -32.41 16.68 40.46
CA ASP A 694 -31.52 15.61 40.02
C ASP A 694 -31.90 14.25 40.59
N ILE A 695 -31.48 13.18 39.90
CA ILE A 695 -31.58 11.81 40.39
C ILE A 695 -30.17 11.24 40.50
N LEU A 696 -29.72 11.01 41.73
CA LEU A 696 -28.36 10.56 42.03
C LEU A 696 -28.36 9.11 42.53
N PHE A 697 -27.66 8.25 41.82
CA PHE A 697 -27.39 6.85 42.18
C PHE A 697 -25.90 6.73 42.52
N GLY A 698 -25.55 6.53 43.80
CA GLY A 698 -24.17 6.16 44.18
C GLY A 698 -23.78 4.79 43.62
N ASP A 699 -24.73 3.87 43.59
CA ASP A 699 -24.56 2.48 43.15
C ASP A 699 -23.67 1.63 44.09
N LEU A 700 -22.52 1.12 43.65
CA LEU A 700 -21.71 0.18 44.42
C LEU A 700 -20.49 0.87 45.04
N GLY A 701 -20.52 1.10 46.34
CA GLY A 701 -19.40 1.54 47.18
C GLY A 701 -19.91 2.49 48.26
N ASN A 702 -19.03 3.29 48.87
CA ASN A 702 -19.47 4.28 49.86
C ASN A 702 -19.37 5.67 49.26
N ASP A 703 -20.48 6.15 48.73
CA ASP A 703 -20.47 7.35 47.90
C ASP A 703 -20.78 8.61 48.70
N THR A 704 -20.33 9.76 48.20
CA THR A 704 -20.67 11.08 48.71
C THR A 704 -21.56 11.80 47.71
N LEU A 705 -22.82 12.02 48.08
CA LEU A 705 -23.86 12.59 47.22
C LEU A 705 -24.24 13.99 47.71
N THR A 706 -24.30 14.94 46.79
CA THR A 706 -24.72 16.33 47.05
C THR A 706 -25.71 16.75 45.98
N GLY A 707 -26.91 17.16 46.36
CA GLY A 707 -27.96 17.57 45.40
C GLY A 707 -27.79 19.03 44.96
N ASN A 708 -27.36 19.88 45.90
CA ASN A 708 -27.33 21.33 45.81
C ASN A 708 -28.72 21.95 45.65
N SER A 709 -29.02 22.56 44.51
CA SER A 709 -30.18 23.43 44.38
C SER A 709 -31.26 22.82 43.50
N GLY A 710 -32.38 22.46 44.11
CA GLY A 710 -33.54 21.93 43.41
C GLY A 710 -34.30 21.00 44.32
N SER A 711 -35.08 20.07 43.77
CA SER A 711 -35.77 19.03 44.53
C SER A 711 -35.22 17.67 44.11
N ASP A 712 -34.22 17.20 44.86
CA ASP A 712 -33.37 16.11 44.42
C ASP A 712 -33.83 14.75 44.93
N THR A 713 -33.44 13.72 44.20
CA THR A 713 -33.76 12.33 44.49
C THR A 713 -32.47 11.53 44.68
N PHE A 714 -32.16 11.19 45.93
CA PHE A 714 -31.03 10.31 46.26
C PHE A 714 -31.50 8.87 46.35
N VAL A 715 -31.02 8.00 45.46
CA VAL A 715 -31.56 6.65 45.33
C VAL A 715 -30.84 5.66 46.25
N LEU A 716 -31.60 4.97 47.10
CA LEU A 716 -31.05 4.00 48.05
C LEU A 716 -30.86 2.63 47.41
N ARG A 717 -29.72 1.98 47.65
CA ARG A 717 -29.44 0.64 47.12
C ARG A 717 -29.02 -0.32 48.23
N SER A 718 -29.68 -1.48 48.33
CA SER A 718 -29.19 -2.56 49.22
C SER A 718 -28.00 -3.26 48.57
N GLY A 719 -26.95 -3.52 49.35
CA GLY A 719 -25.68 -4.01 48.83
C GLY A 719 -24.91 -2.98 48.01
N GLY A 720 -25.33 -1.70 48.01
CA GLY A 720 -24.61 -0.59 47.40
C GLY A 720 -23.41 -0.18 48.25
N GLY A 721 -23.68 0.11 49.51
CA GLY A 721 -22.71 0.48 50.52
C GLY A 721 -23.27 1.60 51.38
N GLY A 722 -22.44 2.23 52.20
CA GLY A 722 -22.88 3.23 53.18
C GLY A 722 -22.73 4.65 52.67
N ASP A 723 -23.66 5.09 51.82
CA ASP A 723 -23.57 6.41 51.17
C ASP A 723 -23.76 7.55 52.17
N VAL A 724 -23.25 8.73 51.81
CA VAL A 724 -23.39 9.96 52.60
C VAL A 724 -24.03 11.04 51.73
N VAL A 725 -25.23 11.48 52.12
CA VAL A 725 -25.85 12.67 51.53
C VAL A 725 -25.47 13.88 52.36
N THR A 726 -24.90 14.89 51.72
CA THR A 726 -24.26 16.01 52.44
C THR A 726 -25.19 17.17 52.78
N ASP A 727 -26.30 17.33 52.04
CA ASP A 727 -27.12 18.53 52.04
C ASP A 727 -28.64 18.31 52.01
N PHE A 728 -29.11 17.08 52.22
CA PHE A 728 -30.53 16.71 52.17
C PHE A 728 -31.47 17.72 52.86
N GLU A 729 -32.32 18.40 52.08
CA GLU A 729 -33.31 19.36 52.55
C GLU A 729 -34.69 18.70 52.70
N ASN A 730 -35.15 18.58 53.95
CA ASN A 730 -36.43 17.92 54.23
C ASN A 730 -37.62 18.66 53.59
N LYS A 731 -38.48 17.88 52.91
CA LYS A 731 -39.66 18.34 52.12
C LYS A 731 -39.33 19.00 50.79
N VAL A 732 -38.06 19.12 50.46
CA VAL A 732 -37.59 19.52 49.14
C VAL A 732 -37.06 18.28 48.45
N ASP A 733 -36.10 17.60 49.08
CA ASP A 733 -35.51 16.37 48.56
C ASP A 733 -36.26 15.12 49.02
N VAL A 734 -36.06 14.04 48.26
CA VAL A 734 -36.64 12.72 48.55
C VAL A 734 -35.60 11.62 48.43
N LEU A 735 -35.82 10.56 49.20
CA LEU A 735 -35.03 9.33 49.12
C LEU A 735 -35.76 8.33 48.23
N GLY A 736 -35.09 7.93 47.16
CA GLY A 736 -35.56 6.96 46.20
C GLY A 736 -35.53 5.53 46.74
N LEU A 737 -36.63 4.81 46.62
CA LEU A 737 -36.73 3.40 46.99
C LEU A 737 -36.92 2.54 45.73
N PRO A 738 -35.84 1.94 45.18
CA PRO A 738 -35.90 1.05 44.04
C PRO A 738 -36.22 -0.39 44.43
N GLU A 739 -36.45 -1.25 43.43
CA GLU A 739 -36.49 -2.72 43.56
C GLU A 739 -37.45 -3.27 44.64
N GLY A 740 -38.55 -2.57 44.91
CA GLY A 740 -39.56 -3.00 45.88
C GLY A 740 -39.18 -2.78 47.34
N LEU A 741 -38.12 -2.02 47.62
CA LEU A 741 -37.84 -1.50 48.95
C LEU A 741 -38.98 -0.55 49.39
N THR A 742 -39.41 -0.65 50.63
CA THR A 742 -40.51 0.17 51.18
C THR A 742 -40.09 0.84 52.48
N PHE A 743 -40.67 2.01 52.76
CA PHE A 743 -40.44 2.74 54.01
C PHE A 743 -40.62 1.87 55.27
N ALA A 744 -41.59 0.95 55.26
CA ALA A 744 -41.87 0.06 56.39
C ALA A 744 -40.73 -0.93 56.71
N GLN A 745 -39.80 -1.14 55.78
CA GLN A 745 -38.65 -2.03 55.94
C GLN A 745 -37.41 -1.30 56.48
N LEU A 746 -37.44 0.03 56.53
CA LEU A 746 -36.28 0.84 56.91
C LEU A 746 -36.25 1.10 58.42
N SER A 747 -35.04 1.11 58.97
CA SER A 747 -34.74 1.56 60.32
C SER A 747 -34.08 2.94 60.25
N ILE A 748 -34.74 3.95 60.82
CA ILE A 748 -34.28 5.33 60.85
C ILE A 748 -33.81 5.66 62.26
N THR A 749 -32.53 5.97 62.42
CA THR A 749 -31.92 6.23 63.73
C THR A 749 -31.06 7.49 63.71
N GLN A 750 -30.92 8.14 64.87
CA GLN A 750 -30.00 9.27 65.00
C GLN A 750 -28.56 8.75 65.11
N GLY A 751 -27.71 9.13 64.16
CA GLY A 751 -26.26 8.95 64.19
C GLY A 751 -25.52 10.16 64.78
N ALA A 752 -24.18 10.08 64.77
CA ALA A 752 -23.30 11.11 65.34
C ALA A 752 -23.30 12.43 64.54
N THR A 753 -23.45 12.34 63.22
CA THR A 753 -23.39 13.48 62.29
C THR A 753 -24.74 13.82 61.68
N GLY A 754 -25.76 12.96 61.84
CA GLY A 754 -27.07 13.15 61.24
C GLY A 754 -27.94 11.90 61.37
N THR A 755 -28.72 11.57 60.34
CA THR A 755 -29.65 10.44 60.37
C THR A 755 -29.08 9.24 59.62
N LEU A 756 -29.15 8.05 60.22
CA LEU A 756 -28.79 6.78 59.58
C LEU A 756 -30.05 6.05 59.15
N ILE A 757 -30.08 5.63 57.89
CA ILE A 757 -31.17 4.85 57.30
C ILE A 757 -30.62 3.48 56.94
N SER A 758 -31.24 2.44 57.48
CA SER A 758 -30.72 1.08 57.40
C SER A 758 -31.78 0.08 56.95
N PHE A 759 -31.34 -0.96 56.25
CA PHE A 759 -32.14 -2.14 55.89
C PHE A 759 -31.38 -3.41 56.31
N ASN A 760 -32.02 -4.33 57.03
CA ASN A 760 -31.41 -5.61 57.46
C ASN A 760 -30.01 -5.49 58.12
N GLN A 761 -29.78 -4.45 58.93
CA GLN A 761 -28.50 -4.11 59.61
C GLN A 761 -27.44 -3.44 58.74
N GLU A 762 -27.65 -3.32 57.42
CA GLU A 762 -26.84 -2.51 56.52
C GLU A 762 -27.26 -1.04 56.62
N VAL A 763 -26.31 -0.12 56.73
CA VAL A 763 -26.58 1.32 56.57
C VAL A 763 -26.57 1.59 55.07
N LEU A 764 -27.71 2.02 54.53
CA LEU A 764 -27.84 2.35 53.11
C LEU A 764 -27.37 3.79 52.85
N VAL A 765 -27.72 4.69 53.76
CA VAL A 765 -27.33 6.10 53.65
C VAL A 765 -27.26 6.78 55.01
N SER A 766 -26.36 7.75 55.13
CA SER A 766 -26.28 8.72 56.20
C SER A 766 -26.62 10.11 55.68
N LEU A 767 -27.70 10.72 56.19
CA LEU A 767 -28.06 12.11 55.90
C LEU A 767 -27.33 13.04 56.87
N ASN A 768 -26.31 13.74 56.41
CA ASN A 768 -25.51 14.61 57.25
C ASN A 768 -26.30 15.85 57.70
N GLY A 769 -26.19 16.25 58.96
CA GLY A 769 -26.88 17.44 59.50
C GLY A 769 -28.40 17.31 59.68
N VAL A 770 -29.03 16.24 59.19
CA VAL A 770 -30.48 16.02 59.32
C VAL A 770 -30.81 15.27 60.61
N ALA A 771 -31.75 15.80 61.39
CA ALA A 771 -32.26 15.14 62.59
C ALA A 771 -33.25 14.02 62.22
N SER A 772 -33.14 12.85 62.87
CA SER A 772 -33.96 11.68 62.50
C SER A 772 -35.46 11.86 62.73
N SER A 773 -35.84 12.81 63.59
CA SER A 773 -37.23 13.22 63.79
C SER A 773 -37.86 13.94 62.59
N LEU A 774 -37.04 14.42 61.65
CA LEU A 774 -37.49 15.12 60.45
C LEU A 774 -37.68 14.17 59.26
N VAL A 775 -37.06 13.00 59.28
CA VAL A 775 -37.17 11.98 58.23
C VAL A 775 -38.43 11.15 58.48
N THR A 776 -39.44 11.36 57.66
CA THR A 776 -40.75 10.68 57.78
C THR A 776 -41.07 9.91 56.50
N ALA A 777 -42.22 9.26 56.42
CA ALA A 777 -42.66 8.59 55.19
C ALA A 777 -42.75 9.54 53.98
N GLU A 778 -42.96 10.85 54.21
CA GLU A 778 -42.99 11.87 53.15
C GLU A 778 -41.60 12.16 52.56
N SER A 779 -40.52 11.80 53.26
CA SER A 779 -39.14 11.94 52.79
C SER A 779 -38.74 10.85 51.78
N PHE A 780 -39.65 9.92 51.44
CA PHE A 780 -39.34 8.79 50.56
C PHE A 780 -40.30 8.72 49.37
N LYS A 781 -39.78 8.27 48.23
CA LYS A 781 -40.54 8.07 46.99
C LYS A 781 -40.17 6.71 46.39
N ALA A 782 -41.17 5.94 45.97
CA ALA A 782 -40.94 4.72 45.22
C ALA A 782 -40.42 5.07 43.81
N ILE A 783 -39.37 4.39 43.37
CA ILE A 783 -38.79 4.53 42.03
C ILE A 783 -38.95 3.19 41.31
N ALA A 784 -39.33 3.25 40.04
CA ALA A 784 -39.68 2.10 39.21
C ALA A 784 -38.46 1.44 38.57
#